data_AF-F8KXH5-F1
#
_entry.id   AF-F8KXH5-F1
#
_cell.length_a   1.000
_cell.length_b   1.000
_cell.length_c   1.000
_cell.angle_alpha   90.00
_cell.angle_beta   90.00
_cell.angle_gamma   90.00
#
_symmetry.space_group_name_H-M   'P 1'
#
loop_
_entity.id
_entity.type
_entity.pdbx_description
1 polymer ?
#
loop_
_entity_poly.entity_id
_entity_poly.type
_entity_poly.pdbx_seq_one_letter_code
_entity_poly.pdbx_strand_id
1 'polypeptide(L)'
;MICVVIKGPTYLEARQQIERALPYADLVELRLDLFVNVDETSLLELKSIFSIPMIFTLRSQAQGGNFNQSEESRVEHIYRLAALKPFYLDLESHMPEDVVRDISSLHPEIQLILSYHNLQETPENFDHLYADMQKIPAHFYKIAVTAKSSVDTMRLLVWSKNQNAKLIPISMGPNGQISRILGPIVNHPFTFASLDEDPKNPLGQLSAKLLIEQYRYRTLTSQTAIYGLIGDPVNLSISDETHNAVLAACGMDAVYVKIPVKSTELSPFLELAKALPIRGLSVTMPLKKSIMSFIDHLDVKAEKIGAVNTLQFKEDQIYGFNTDGMGAMEALETKCGIQGKHVVIIGAGGAARAIAYEAVQKKALVTVINRSPEKAYEIAHAFGCQGKGLHEMPACAQVGYDILINCTSVPMPIAFEDILLHVLVMDIKTKPKVSLFLENALKKGCQVIFGYQMFIAQALGQFKLWFKRMDRNKSQKILEEKVMTSLSSIKTERLILRPWRESDLEPFAKLNADPRVLEYFPATLTREESDALAQRIISKMDEQGWGLWAVSLPGVSDFIGFIGLSKVLFEASFTPAVEIGWRLAYDFWGKGYAPEGALAALQYGFETLHLDKIVSFTTVQNERSRKVMEKIGMKHHPEDDFDHPRLSLEHPLSRHVLYSVRAQDFFSLNPKKA
;
A
#
# COMPACT_ATOMS: atom_id res chain seq x y z
N MET A 1 19.16 4.08 14.28
CA MET A 1 18.73 2.75 14.78
C MET A 1 17.22 2.58 14.62
N ILE A 2 16.67 1.37 14.75
CA ILE A 2 15.23 1.06 14.71
C ILE A 2 14.82 0.46 16.05
N CYS A 3 13.90 1.15 16.74
CA CYS A 3 13.28 0.68 17.97
C CYS A 3 11.94 -0.01 17.67
N VAL A 4 11.79 -1.28 18.01
CA VAL A 4 10.52 -2.01 17.85
C VAL A 4 9.70 -1.92 19.14
N VAL A 5 8.44 -1.50 19.03
CA VAL A 5 7.52 -1.38 20.17
C VAL A 5 6.89 -2.73 20.52
N ILE A 6 7.07 -3.16 21.76
CA ILE A 6 6.57 -4.41 22.35
C ILE A 6 5.41 -4.06 23.29
N LYS A 7 4.22 -4.60 22.99
CA LYS A 7 2.98 -4.23 23.69
C LYS A 7 2.61 -5.22 24.81
N GLY A 8 3.21 -6.41 24.84
CA GLY A 8 2.69 -7.50 25.66
C GLY A 8 1.34 -7.99 25.10
N PRO A 9 0.30 -8.24 25.92
CA PRO A 9 0.17 -7.76 27.30
C PRO A 9 0.71 -8.69 28.39
N THR A 10 1.08 -9.93 28.05
CA THR A 10 1.76 -10.85 28.99
C THR A 10 3.26 -10.95 28.71
N TYR A 11 4.02 -11.43 29.69
CA TYR A 11 5.47 -11.69 29.54
C TYR A 11 5.78 -12.73 28.47
N LEU A 12 4.96 -13.77 28.33
CA LEU A 12 5.12 -14.78 27.30
C LEU A 12 4.94 -14.18 25.90
N GLU A 13 3.92 -13.35 25.71
CA GLU A 13 3.69 -12.64 24.44
C GLU A 13 4.79 -11.62 24.17
N ALA A 14 5.26 -10.89 25.19
CA ALA A 14 6.38 -9.98 25.06
C ALA A 14 7.66 -10.71 24.63
N ARG A 15 7.96 -11.87 25.22
CA ARG A 15 9.08 -12.73 24.83
C ARG A 15 8.99 -13.12 23.34
N GLN A 16 7.83 -13.59 22.90
CA GLN A 16 7.59 -13.96 21.49
C GLN A 16 7.69 -12.74 20.55
N GLN A 17 7.20 -11.58 20.97
CA GLN A 17 7.31 -10.33 20.21
C GLN A 17 8.78 -9.90 20.08
N ILE A 18 9.58 -10.01 21.15
CA ILE A 18 11.02 -9.70 21.10
C ILE A 18 11.74 -10.68 20.17
N GLU A 19 11.51 -11.99 20.30
CA GLU A 19 12.09 -13.02 19.42
C GLU A 19 11.84 -12.70 17.93
N ARG A 20 10.61 -12.31 17.59
CA ARG A 20 10.23 -11.91 16.22
C ARG A 20 10.83 -10.57 15.79
N ALA A 21 11.14 -9.67 16.73
CA ALA A 21 11.71 -8.36 16.46
C ALA A 21 13.23 -8.42 16.18
N LEU A 22 13.95 -9.40 16.71
CA LEU A 22 15.42 -9.50 16.63
C LEU A 22 16.02 -9.32 15.23
N PRO A 23 15.43 -9.85 14.13
CA PRO A 23 16.00 -9.66 12.78
C PRO A 23 15.97 -8.20 12.30
N TYR A 24 15.13 -7.36 12.89
CA TYR A 24 14.81 -6.01 12.40
C TYR A 24 15.18 -4.91 13.41
N ALA A 25 15.11 -5.20 14.70
CA ALA A 25 15.30 -4.25 15.78
C ALA A 25 16.79 -4.05 16.13
N ASP A 26 17.18 -2.82 16.40
CA ASP A 26 18.45 -2.50 17.08
C ASP A 26 18.24 -2.35 18.61
N LEU A 27 17.00 -2.02 19.00
CA LEU A 27 16.53 -1.92 20.38
C LEU A 27 15.01 -2.18 20.43
N VAL A 28 14.49 -2.50 21.62
CA VAL A 28 13.05 -2.72 21.84
C VAL A 28 12.51 -1.79 22.92
N GLU A 29 11.28 -1.30 22.74
CA GLU A 29 10.55 -0.54 23.77
C GLU A 29 9.49 -1.45 24.41
N LEU A 30 9.61 -1.72 25.71
CA LEU A 30 8.56 -2.36 26.48
C LEU A 30 7.56 -1.29 26.94
N ARG A 31 6.35 -1.31 26.36
CA ARG A 31 5.22 -0.46 26.79
C ARG A 31 4.55 -1.09 28.00
N LEU A 32 5.17 -0.95 29.17
CA LEU A 32 4.76 -1.59 30.42
C LEU A 32 3.38 -1.12 30.89
N ASP A 33 2.94 0.06 30.46
CA ASP A 33 1.57 0.54 30.68
C ASP A 33 0.51 -0.31 29.97
N LEU A 34 0.89 -1.11 28.97
CA LEU A 34 -0.01 -2.02 28.23
C LEU A 34 -0.01 -3.46 28.79
N PHE A 35 0.84 -3.76 29.77
CA PHE A 35 0.91 -5.08 30.38
C PHE A 35 -0.22 -5.28 31.39
N VAL A 36 -0.71 -6.52 31.51
CA VAL A 36 -1.74 -6.83 32.52
C VAL A 36 -1.21 -6.64 33.94
N ASN A 37 0.06 -7.02 34.16
CA ASN A 37 0.78 -6.82 35.41
C ASN A 37 2.25 -6.51 35.11
N VAL A 38 2.85 -5.66 35.94
CA VAL A 38 4.28 -5.32 35.91
C VAL A 38 4.96 -5.96 37.13
N ASP A 39 5.36 -7.21 36.96
CA ASP A 39 6.26 -7.99 37.83
C ASP A 39 7.74 -7.77 37.48
N GLU A 40 8.54 -7.48 38.51
CA GLU A 40 9.98 -7.17 38.40
C GLU A 40 10.82 -8.41 38.04
N THR A 41 10.45 -9.58 38.59
CA THR A 41 11.18 -10.84 38.36
C THR A 41 11.15 -11.22 36.88
N SER A 42 9.95 -11.16 36.29
CA SER A 42 9.72 -11.46 34.87
C SER A 42 10.43 -10.46 33.94
N LEU A 43 10.53 -9.19 34.33
CA LEU A 43 11.30 -8.18 33.57
C LEU A 43 12.80 -8.44 33.63
N LEU A 44 13.34 -8.83 34.80
CA LEU A 44 14.73 -9.25 34.93
C LEU A 44 15.02 -10.50 34.09
N GLU A 45 14.09 -11.46 34.06
CA GLU A 45 14.22 -12.65 33.21
C GLU A 45 14.30 -12.26 31.73
N LEU A 46 13.38 -11.43 31.22
CA LEU A 46 13.43 -10.94 29.84
C LEU A 46 14.77 -10.27 29.51
N LYS A 47 15.26 -9.38 30.40
CA LYS A 47 16.57 -8.73 30.23
C LYS A 47 17.74 -9.70 30.25
N SER A 48 17.63 -10.81 30.99
CA SER A 48 18.68 -11.83 31.06
C SER A 48 18.71 -12.73 29.82
N ILE A 49 17.55 -12.96 29.19
CA ILE A 49 17.41 -13.81 28.00
C ILE A 49 17.89 -13.08 26.74
N PHE A 50 17.57 -11.79 26.60
CA PHE A 50 17.89 -11.04 25.38
C PHE A 50 18.99 -10.00 25.60
N SER A 51 20.02 -10.05 24.74
CA SER A 51 21.11 -9.06 24.74
C SER A 51 20.74 -7.73 24.05
N ILE A 52 19.57 -7.65 23.40
CA ILE A 52 19.11 -6.43 22.73
C ILE A 52 18.81 -5.33 23.76
N PRO A 53 19.27 -4.07 23.55
CA PRO A 53 18.94 -2.96 24.43
C PRO A 53 17.43 -2.78 24.59
N MET A 54 16.97 -2.64 25.84
CA MET A 54 15.56 -2.44 26.17
C MET A 54 15.32 -1.05 26.75
N ILE A 55 14.31 -0.37 26.20
CA ILE A 55 13.70 0.83 26.77
C ILE A 55 12.53 0.38 27.65
N PHE A 56 12.52 0.78 28.92
CA PHE A 56 11.35 0.64 29.77
C PHE A 56 10.54 1.93 29.72
N THR A 57 9.24 1.81 29.38
CA THR A 57 8.32 2.94 29.27
C THR A 57 7.06 2.64 30.10
N LEU A 58 6.74 3.51 31.07
CA LEU A 58 5.49 3.49 31.83
C LEU A 58 4.69 4.78 31.57
N ARG A 59 3.95 4.76 30.45
CA ARG A 59 3.27 5.94 29.90
C ARG A 59 1.96 6.24 30.65
N SER A 60 1.76 7.49 31.04
CA SER A 60 0.52 8.01 31.63
C SER A 60 -0.61 8.12 30.59
N GLN A 61 -1.87 8.12 31.05
CA GLN A 61 -3.03 8.35 30.18
C GLN A 61 -2.98 9.71 29.47
N ALA A 62 -2.49 10.75 30.15
CA ALA A 62 -2.35 12.09 29.58
C ALA A 62 -1.43 12.12 28.35
N GLN A 63 -0.47 11.20 28.27
CA GLN A 63 0.46 11.05 27.14
C GLN A 63 0.17 9.84 26.25
N GLY A 64 -1.04 9.27 26.32
CA GLY A 64 -1.48 8.19 25.42
C GLY A 64 -1.04 6.79 25.85
N GLY A 65 -0.76 6.61 27.13
CA GLY A 65 -0.58 5.31 27.78
C GLY A 65 -1.83 4.79 28.45
N ASN A 66 -1.73 3.60 29.02
CA ASN A 66 -2.83 2.94 29.73
C ASN A 66 -2.66 2.88 31.26
N PHE A 67 -1.60 3.48 31.81
CA PHE A 67 -1.41 3.52 33.26
C PHE A 67 -2.53 4.32 33.92
N ASN A 68 -3.30 3.68 34.81
CA ASN A 68 -4.59 4.16 35.30
C ASN A 68 -4.63 4.45 36.81
N GLN A 69 -3.48 4.39 37.50
CA GLN A 69 -3.36 4.73 38.92
C GLN A 69 -2.86 6.19 39.09
N SER A 70 -2.71 6.64 40.33
CA SER A 70 -2.27 8.03 40.61
C SER A 70 -0.84 8.30 40.13
N GLU A 71 -0.50 9.56 39.94
CA GLU A 71 0.85 9.97 39.57
C GLU A 71 1.87 9.62 40.67
N GLU A 72 1.50 9.70 41.96
CA GLU A 72 2.40 9.25 43.03
C GLU A 72 2.71 7.75 42.90
N SER A 73 1.68 6.94 42.64
CA SER A 73 1.87 5.50 42.42
C SER A 73 2.72 5.23 41.17
N ARG A 74 2.52 5.99 40.09
CA ARG A 74 3.34 5.88 38.88
C ARG A 74 4.81 6.16 39.16
N VAL A 75 5.10 7.19 39.95
CA VAL A 75 6.48 7.52 40.38
C VAL A 75 7.09 6.37 41.21
N GLU A 76 6.34 5.77 42.13
CA GLU A 76 6.82 4.58 42.88
C GLU A 76 7.12 3.39 41.96
N HIS A 77 6.27 3.14 40.96
CA HIS A 77 6.54 2.13 39.94
C HIS A 77 7.80 2.46 39.12
N ILE A 78 8.02 3.73 38.77
CA ILE A 78 9.20 4.16 38.03
C ILE A 78 10.49 3.93 38.83
N TYR A 79 10.52 4.23 40.13
CA TYR A 79 11.69 3.92 40.98
C TYR A 79 12.00 2.41 40.98
N ARG A 80 10.97 1.56 41.09
CA ARG A 80 11.14 0.11 41.00
C ARG A 80 11.67 -0.34 39.64
N LEU A 81 11.15 0.22 38.55
CA LEU A 81 11.64 -0.06 37.20
C LEU A 81 13.09 0.42 36.99
N ALA A 82 13.47 1.57 37.56
CA ALA A 82 14.83 2.07 37.53
C ALA A 82 15.79 1.15 38.30
N ALA A 83 15.37 0.57 39.43
CA ALA A 83 16.17 -0.40 40.17
C ALA A 83 16.49 -1.67 39.36
N LEU A 84 15.69 -1.98 38.32
CA LEU A 84 15.98 -3.07 37.38
C LEU A 84 17.04 -2.71 36.34
N LYS A 85 17.53 -1.46 36.31
CA LYS A 85 18.64 -0.96 35.48
C LYS A 85 18.46 -1.24 33.97
N PRO A 86 17.32 -0.86 33.35
CA PRO A 86 17.15 -1.00 31.90
C PRO A 86 18.22 -0.20 31.15
N PHE A 87 18.45 -0.52 29.87
CA PHE A 87 19.43 0.21 29.07
C PHE A 87 18.99 1.67 28.91
N TYR A 88 17.71 1.86 28.59
CA TYR A 88 17.07 3.16 28.63
C TYR A 88 15.84 3.15 29.53
N LEU A 89 15.59 4.27 30.20
CA LEU A 89 14.33 4.54 30.89
C LEU A 89 13.69 5.77 30.26
N ASP A 90 12.46 5.63 29.73
CA ASP A 90 11.69 6.73 29.15
C ASP A 90 10.83 7.39 30.23
N LEU A 91 11.17 8.64 30.56
CA LEU A 91 10.48 9.48 31.53
C LEU A 91 9.80 10.64 30.82
N GLU A 92 8.59 10.98 31.26
CA GLU A 92 7.81 12.07 30.67
C GLU A 92 8.39 13.43 31.06
N SER A 93 8.41 14.38 30.12
CA SER A 93 9.02 15.71 30.34
C SER A 93 8.34 16.57 31.39
N HIS A 94 7.09 16.25 31.75
CA HIS A 94 6.37 16.92 32.83
C HIS A 94 6.56 16.25 34.20
N MET A 95 7.39 15.20 34.28
CA MET A 95 7.73 14.58 35.55
C MET A 95 8.42 15.60 36.45
N PRO A 96 8.16 15.58 37.78
CA PRO A 96 8.86 16.47 38.70
C PRO A 96 10.38 16.37 38.53
N GLU A 97 11.04 17.53 38.44
CA GLU A 97 12.47 17.61 38.12
C GLU A 97 13.34 16.90 39.17
N ASP A 98 12.93 16.98 40.44
CA ASP A 98 13.55 16.29 41.56
C ASP A 98 13.52 14.77 41.39
N VAL A 99 12.40 14.20 40.92
CA VAL A 99 12.28 12.76 40.64
C VAL A 99 13.26 12.33 39.53
N VAL A 100 13.33 13.08 38.44
CA VAL A 100 14.24 12.74 37.32
C VAL A 100 15.70 12.84 37.77
N ARG A 101 16.05 13.87 38.55
CA ARG A 101 17.40 14.05 39.12
C ARG A 101 17.75 12.95 40.12
N ASP A 102 16.81 12.53 40.96
CA ASP A 102 17.02 11.47 41.94
C ASP A 102 17.29 10.13 41.25
N ILE A 103 16.46 9.75 40.27
CA ILE A 103 16.69 8.53 39.46
C ILE A 103 18.06 8.57 38.78
N SER A 104 18.43 9.71 38.17
CA SER A 104 19.74 9.87 37.53
C SER A 104 20.91 9.75 38.52
N SER A 105 20.71 10.13 39.78
CA SER A 105 21.73 10.05 40.84
C SER A 105 21.84 8.64 41.41
N LEU A 106 20.70 7.96 41.64
CA LEU A 106 20.64 6.61 42.17
C LEU A 106 21.11 5.56 41.16
N HIS A 107 20.88 5.80 39.87
CA HIS A 107 21.17 4.87 38.78
C HIS A 107 21.89 5.54 37.60
N PRO A 108 23.15 6.00 37.79
CA PRO A 108 23.92 6.71 36.76
C PRO A 108 24.24 5.87 35.52
N GLU A 109 24.09 4.54 35.59
CA GLU A 109 24.26 3.61 34.47
C GLU A 109 23.11 3.63 33.46
N ILE A 110 21.93 4.14 33.85
CA ILE A 110 20.75 4.18 32.98
C ILE A 110 20.83 5.38 32.06
N GLN A 111 20.58 5.18 30.77
CA GLN A 111 20.46 6.28 29.81
C GLN A 111 19.01 6.80 29.79
N LEU A 112 18.79 8.02 30.26
CA LEU A 112 17.44 8.59 30.30
C LEU A 112 16.98 9.10 28.93
N ILE A 113 15.74 8.79 28.58
CA ILE A 113 14.99 9.41 27.49
C ILE A 113 13.96 10.32 28.13
N LEU A 114 14.02 11.64 27.89
CA LEU A 114 12.98 12.56 28.33
C LEU A 114 11.99 12.80 27.20
N SER A 115 10.72 12.43 27.38
CA SER A 115 9.74 12.39 26.29
C SER A 115 8.53 13.31 26.50
N TYR A 116 8.11 13.94 25.43
CA TYR A 116 6.91 14.77 25.35
C TYR A 116 5.99 14.22 24.26
N HIS A 117 4.71 14.07 24.60
CA HIS A 117 3.67 13.64 23.65
C HIS A 117 2.56 14.69 23.56
N ASN A 118 2.23 15.10 22.34
CA ASN A 118 1.03 15.87 22.04
C ASN A 118 0.16 15.05 21.08
N LEU A 119 -0.94 14.51 21.61
CA LEU A 119 -1.83 13.62 20.86
C LEU A 119 -2.78 14.38 19.94
N GLN A 120 -2.89 15.69 20.12
CA GLN A 120 -3.89 16.53 19.46
C GLN A 120 -3.31 17.20 18.21
N GLU A 121 -2.07 17.69 18.28
CA GLU A 121 -1.49 18.49 17.22
C GLU A 121 0.04 18.60 17.24
N THR A 122 0.56 19.32 16.25
CA THR A 122 1.95 19.70 16.12
C THR A 122 2.11 21.16 16.53
N PRO A 123 2.89 21.47 17.60
CA PRO A 123 3.10 22.83 18.08
C PRO A 123 3.61 23.79 16.99
N GLU A 124 3.28 25.08 17.11
CA GLU A 124 3.76 26.12 16.20
C GLU A 124 5.27 26.39 16.36
N ASN A 125 5.77 26.32 17.60
CA ASN A 125 7.16 26.56 17.94
C ASN A 125 7.71 25.41 18.79
N PHE A 126 8.79 24.80 18.32
CA PHE A 126 9.46 23.70 19.01
C PHE A 126 10.65 24.17 19.87
N ASP A 127 11.20 25.36 19.64
CA ASP A 127 12.42 25.84 20.31
C ASP A 127 12.19 26.03 21.81
N HIS A 128 11.07 26.65 22.20
CA HIS A 128 10.72 26.81 23.62
C HIS A 128 10.51 25.46 24.30
N LEU A 129 9.73 24.57 23.68
CA LEU A 129 9.48 23.22 24.17
C LEU A 129 10.80 22.46 24.38
N TYR A 130 11.68 22.51 23.37
CA TYR A 130 12.94 21.77 23.43
C TYR A 130 13.91 22.36 24.46
N ALA A 131 14.02 23.69 24.52
CA ALA A 131 14.83 24.37 25.53
C ALA A 131 14.34 24.08 26.96
N ASP A 132 13.02 24.01 27.17
CA ASP A 132 12.44 23.64 28.46
C ASP A 132 12.77 22.19 28.84
N MET A 133 12.64 21.25 27.90
CA MET A 133 13.06 19.86 28.12
C MET A 133 14.56 19.76 28.47
N GLN A 134 15.41 20.57 27.84
CA GLN A 134 16.86 20.57 28.05
C GLN A 134 17.32 21.08 29.42
N LYS A 135 16.44 21.72 30.21
CA LYS A 135 16.73 22.09 31.61
C LYS A 135 17.06 20.87 32.46
N ILE A 136 16.50 19.71 32.10
CA ILE A 136 16.78 18.42 32.71
C ILE A 136 17.74 17.65 31.79
N PRO A 137 18.97 17.32 32.24
CA PRO A 137 19.91 16.54 31.44
C PRO A 137 19.36 15.14 31.14
N ALA A 138 19.33 14.78 29.86
CA ALA A 138 18.97 13.44 29.41
C ALA A 138 19.91 12.95 28.30
N HIS A 139 19.94 11.63 28.09
CA HIS A 139 20.70 11.05 27.00
C HIS A 139 20.02 11.35 25.65
N PHE A 140 18.69 11.18 25.59
CA PHE A 140 17.87 11.58 24.45
C PHE A 140 16.65 12.39 24.87
N TYR A 141 16.16 13.21 23.96
CA TYR A 141 14.92 13.96 24.09
C TYR A 141 13.95 13.52 22.99
N LYS A 142 12.75 13.06 23.35
CA LYS A 142 11.76 12.53 22.41
C LYS A 142 10.57 13.48 22.32
N ILE A 143 10.25 13.96 21.12
CA ILE A 143 9.09 14.82 20.86
C ILE A 143 8.17 14.09 19.89
N ALA A 144 7.01 13.62 20.38
CA ALA A 144 6.03 12.90 19.58
C ALA A 144 4.75 13.73 19.46
N VAL A 145 4.41 14.17 18.25
CA VAL A 145 3.31 15.14 18.00
C VAL A 145 2.40 14.66 16.87
N THR A 146 1.11 14.97 16.93
CA THR A 146 0.13 14.53 15.92
C THR A 146 0.15 15.43 14.69
N ALA A 147 0.33 14.83 13.50
CA ALA A 147 0.25 15.53 12.22
C ALA A 147 -1.19 15.65 11.72
N LYS A 148 -1.72 16.86 11.66
CA LYS A 148 -3.01 17.16 11.00
C LYS A 148 -2.82 17.26 9.48
N SER A 149 -1.61 17.57 9.03
CA SER A 149 -1.20 17.64 7.62
C SER A 149 0.24 17.16 7.42
N SER A 150 0.66 16.88 6.19
CA SER A 150 2.09 16.61 5.91
C SER A 150 2.98 17.84 6.11
N VAL A 151 2.41 19.05 6.07
CA VAL A 151 3.14 20.29 6.37
C VAL A 151 3.62 20.29 7.82
N ASP A 152 2.82 19.80 8.76
CA ASP A 152 3.22 19.66 10.16
C ASP A 152 4.46 18.76 10.31
N THR A 153 4.45 17.63 9.60
CA THR A 153 5.58 16.70 9.59
C THR A 153 6.82 17.30 8.95
N MET A 154 6.65 18.05 7.85
CA MET A 154 7.75 18.76 7.20
C MET A 154 8.33 19.85 8.10
N ARG A 155 7.51 20.60 8.84
CA ARG A 155 7.97 21.59 9.83
C ARG A 155 8.83 20.93 10.90
N LEU A 156 8.39 19.79 11.45
CA LEU A 156 9.15 19.04 12.45
C LEU A 156 10.50 18.53 11.89
N LEU A 157 10.50 17.99 10.66
CA LEU A 157 11.72 17.49 10.01
C LEU A 157 12.72 18.62 9.72
N VAL A 158 12.26 19.75 9.19
CA VAL A 158 13.11 20.91 8.88
C VAL A 158 13.68 21.52 10.16
N TRP A 159 12.85 21.69 11.19
CA TRP A 159 13.32 22.20 12.48
C TRP A 159 14.34 21.26 13.12
N SER A 160 14.04 19.96 13.19
CA SER A 160 14.90 18.98 13.87
C SER A 160 16.25 18.75 13.21
N LYS A 161 16.36 18.98 11.89
CA LYS A 161 17.63 18.90 11.15
C LYS A 161 18.72 19.81 11.74
N ASN A 162 18.34 20.94 12.34
CA ASN A 162 19.26 21.91 12.93
C ASN A 162 19.50 21.68 14.43
N GLN A 163 18.89 20.65 15.01
CA GLN A 163 19.06 20.31 16.43
C GLN A 163 20.20 19.31 16.61
N ASN A 164 20.63 19.11 17.86
CA ASN A 164 21.68 18.15 18.16
C ASN A 164 21.19 16.70 17.94
N ALA A 165 22.15 15.77 17.81
CA ALA A 165 21.88 14.35 17.56
C ALA A 165 21.19 13.60 18.73
N LYS A 166 20.79 14.30 19.82
CA LYS A 166 20.04 13.71 20.93
C LYS A 166 18.53 13.79 20.76
N LEU A 167 18.02 14.48 19.74
CA LEU A 167 16.60 14.66 19.52
C LEU A 167 16.00 13.47 18.73
N ILE A 168 14.90 12.91 19.22
CA ILE A 168 14.07 11.89 18.57
C ILE A 168 12.69 12.50 18.27
N PRO A 169 12.50 13.15 17.11
CA PRO A 169 11.23 13.73 16.76
C PRO A 169 10.37 12.70 16.00
N ILE A 170 9.11 12.58 16.38
CA ILE A 170 8.15 11.67 15.78
C ILE A 170 6.89 12.43 15.45
N SER A 171 6.45 12.32 14.21
CA SER A 171 5.16 12.81 13.77
C SER A 171 4.19 11.63 13.71
N MET A 172 3.12 11.68 14.49
CA MET A 172 2.12 10.62 14.60
C MET A 172 1.02 10.79 13.56
N GLY A 173 0.37 9.67 13.24
CA GLY A 173 -0.74 9.60 12.29
C GLY A 173 -0.28 9.36 10.85
N PRO A 174 -1.24 9.15 9.91
CA PRO A 174 -0.93 8.83 8.51
C PRO A 174 -0.06 9.88 7.81
N ASN A 175 -0.27 11.17 8.11
CA ASN A 175 0.53 12.26 7.55
C ASN A 175 1.96 12.30 8.13
N GLY A 176 2.15 11.71 9.32
CA GLY A 176 3.42 11.69 10.05
C GLY A 176 4.41 10.62 9.61
N GLN A 177 3.99 9.66 8.77
CA GLN A 177 4.77 8.46 8.42
C GLN A 177 6.19 8.78 7.93
N ILE A 178 6.37 9.86 7.16
CA ILE A 178 7.69 10.21 6.62
C ILE A 178 8.70 10.61 7.69
N SER A 179 8.26 11.10 8.86
CA SER A 179 9.17 11.35 10.00
C SER A 179 9.88 10.07 10.46
N ARG A 180 9.21 8.92 10.33
CA ARG A 180 9.74 7.62 10.73
C ARG A 180 10.72 7.03 9.73
N ILE A 181 10.68 7.50 8.48
CA ILE A 181 11.54 7.03 7.38
C ILE A 181 12.77 7.93 7.26
N LEU A 182 12.58 9.25 7.28
CA LEU A 182 13.60 10.23 6.91
C LEU A 182 14.58 10.55 8.05
N GLY A 183 14.38 10.00 9.25
CA GLY A 183 15.22 10.28 10.42
C GLY A 183 16.74 10.22 10.18
N PRO A 184 17.30 9.20 9.50
CA PRO A 184 18.73 9.14 9.23
C PRO A 184 19.24 10.28 8.34
N ILE A 185 18.37 10.82 7.47
CA ILE A 185 18.71 11.93 6.55
C ILE A 185 18.81 13.27 7.30
N VAL A 186 18.06 13.40 8.40
CA VAL A 186 18.08 14.57 9.28
C VAL A 186 18.75 14.28 10.63
N ASN A 187 19.61 13.26 10.68
CA ASN A 187 20.47 12.89 11.83
C ASN A 187 19.74 12.53 13.12
N HIS A 188 18.53 11.96 13.04
CA HIS A 188 17.85 11.43 14.22
C HIS A 188 18.51 10.11 14.65
N PRO A 189 18.69 9.88 15.97
CA PRO A 189 19.44 8.73 16.46
C PRO A 189 18.71 7.42 16.19
N PHE A 190 17.37 7.41 16.31
CA PHE A 190 16.54 6.27 15.95
C PHE A 190 15.08 6.62 15.72
N THR A 191 14.36 5.69 15.10
CA THR A 191 12.91 5.75 14.86
C THR A 191 12.18 4.66 15.64
N PHE A 192 10.87 4.83 15.82
CA PHE A 192 9.99 3.82 16.42
C PHE A 192 9.15 3.14 15.33
N ALA A 193 9.16 1.80 15.36
CA ALA A 193 8.49 0.93 14.42
C ALA A 193 7.57 -0.07 15.14
N SER A 194 6.53 -0.53 14.45
CA SER A 194 5.73 -1.65 14.90
C SER A 194 6.40 -2.98 14.52
N LEU A 195 6.07 -4.05 15.24
CA LEU A 195 6.45 -5.40 14.84
C LEU A 195 5.72 -5.81 13.56
N ASP A 196 4.41 -5.63 13.56
CA ASP A 196 3.51 -6.02 12.47
C ASP A 196 3.11 -4.81 11.59
N GLU A 197 2.77 -5.06 10.34
CA GLU A 197 2.14 -4.06 9.48
C GLU A 197 0.68 -3.88 9.90
N ASP A 198 0.31 -2.65 10.23
CA ASP A 198 -1.07 -2.27 10.51
C ASP A 198 -1.40 -1.00 9.71
N PRO A 199 -2.06 -1.14 8.54
CA PRO A 199 -2.44 -0.02 7.69
C PRO A 199 -3.39 0.97 8.39
N LYS A 200 -4.06 0.55 9.47
CA LYS A 200 -5.00 1.35 10.25
C LYS A 200 -4.39 1.87 11.55
N ASN A 201 -3.09 1.66 11.79
CA ASN A 201 -2.45 2.11 13.02
C ASN A 201 -2.65 3.63 13.18
N PRO A 202 -3.40 4.09 14.18
CA PRO A 202 -3.74 5.50 14.34
C PRO A 202 -2.51 6.36 14.63
N LEU A 203 -1.42 5.77 15.12
CA LEU A 203 -0.14 6.44 15.39
C LEU A 203 0.74 6.54 14.13
N GLY A 204 0.33 5.95 13.01
CA GLY A 204 1.08 5.95 11.76
C GLY A 204 2.44 5.25 11.86
N GLN A 205 2.58 4.24 12.73
CA GLN A 205 3.81 3.44 12.80
C GLN A 205 3.93 2.55 11.57
N LEU A 206 5.14 2.48 11.04
CA LEU A 206 5.52 1.55 9.99
C LEU A 206 6.14 0.31 10.64
N SER A 207 5.98 -0.85 10.01
CA SER A 207 6.64 -2.06 10.50
C SER A 207 8.15 -1.95 10.32
N ALA A 208 8.91 -2.58 11.21
CA ALA A 208 10.37 -2.61 11.09
C ALA A 208 10.83 -3.31 9.80
N LYS A 209 10.10 -4.36 9.37
CA LYS A 209 10.32 -5.05 8.09
C LYS A 209 10.18 -4.08 6.92
N LEU A 210 9.11 -3.28 6.87
CA LEU A 210 8.88 -2.30 5.80
C LEU A 210 9.99 -1.23 5.74
N LEU A 211 10.42 -0.73 6.90
CA LEU A 211 11.52 0.24 6.98
C LEU A 211 12.83 -0.34 6.41
N ILE A 212 13.13 -1.59 6.70
CA ILE A 212 14.37 -2.25 6.24
C ILE A 212 14.28 -2.66 4.78
N GLU A 213 13.23 -3.38 4.39
CA GLU A 213 13.16 -4.03 3.08
C GLU A 213 12.77 -3.07 1.96
N GLN A 214 11.81 -2.17 2.21
CA GLN A 214 11.34 -1.23 1.19
C GLN A 214 12.14 0.07 1.23
N TYR A 215 12.24 0.71 2.40
CA TYR A 215 12.86 2.03 2.52
C TYR A 215 14.36 1.99 2.75
N ARG A 216 14.95 0.79 2.93
CA ARG A 216 16.38 0.59 3.19
C ARG A 216 16.89 1.50 4.30
N TYR A 217 16.12 1.63 5.38
CA TYR A 217 16.35 2.62 6.44
C TYR A 217 17.80 2.62 6.96
N ARG A 218 18.41 1.44 7.09
CA ARG A 218 19.80 1.29 7.57
C ARG A 218 20.87 1.81 6.61
N THR A 219 20.56 2.03 5.34
CA THR A 219 21.48 2.58 4.34
C THR A 219 21.34 4.08 4.16
N LEU A 220 20.30 4.69 4.74
CA LEU A 220 20.04 6.12 4.61
C LEU A 220 21.04 6.92 5.44
N THR A 221 21.53 8.02 4.89
CA THR A 221 22.47 8.95 5.54
C THR A 221 22.04 10.39 5.28
N SER A 222 22.69 11.37 5.92
CA SER A 222 22.44 12.80 5.65
C SER A 222 22.72 13.26 4.20
N GLN A 223 23.32 12.39 3.38
CA GLN A 223 23.68 12.65 1.99
C GLN A 223 22.67 12.04 1.03
N THR A 224 21.85 11.10 1.51
CA THR A 224 20.83 10.42 0.72
C THR A 224 19.79 11.42 0.21
N ALA A 225 19.56 11.40 -1.11
CA ALA A 225 18.57 12.27 -1.73
C ALA A 225 17.14 11.77 -1.47
N ILE A 226 16.20 12.70 -1.26
CA ILE A 226 14.79 12.39 -1.08
C ILE A 226 14.06 12.58 -2.41
N TYR A 227 13.34 11.55 -2.82
CA TYR A 227 12.34 11.58 -3.87
C TYR A 227 10.98 11.19 -3.29
N GLY A 228 9.90 11.47 -4.00
CA GLY A 228 8.60 11.02 -3.51
C GLY A 228 7.42 11.32 -4.40
N LEU A 229 6.26 10.84 -3.97
CA LEU A 229 4.97 11.11 -4.59
C LEU A 229 4.16 12.07 -3.71
N ILE A 230 3.70 13.18 -4.30
CA ILE A 230 2.76 14.11 -3.70
C ILE A 230 1.39 14.05 -4.38
N GLY A 231 0.33 14.17 -3.58
CA GLY A 231 -1.07 14.12 -4.02
C GLY A 231 -2.02 13.83 -2.86
N ASP A 232 -3.31 13.72 -3.14
CA ASP A 232 -4.29 13.30 -2.14
C ASP A 232 -5.47 12.56 -2.83
N PRO A 233 -5.66 11.25 -2.59
CA PRO A 233 -4.83 10.36 -1.76
C PRO A 233 -3.60 9.80 -2.51
N VAL A 234 -2.53 9.45 -1.76
CA VAL A 234 -1.32 8.78 -2.30
C VAL A 234 -1.18 7.31 -1.90
N ASN A 235 -1.89 6.86 -0.86
CA ASN A 235 -1.76 5.52 -0.29
C ASN A 235 -2.05 4.38 -1.28
N LEU A 236 -2.91 4.62 -2.28
CA LEU A 236 -3.24 3.65 -3.33
C LEU A 236 -2.13 3.44 -4.37
N SER A 237 -1.15 4.35 -4.41
CA SER A 237 -0.02 4.25 -5.33
C SER A 237 1.02 3.28 -4.81
N ILE A 238 1.57 2.50 -5.74
CA ILE A 238 2.72 1.61 -5.54
C ILE A 238 4.05 2.27 -5.86
N SER A 239 4.07 3.59 -6.08
CA SER A 239 5.28 4.27 -6.55
C SER A 239 6.43 4.16 -5.56
N ASP A 240 6.17 4.12 -4.25
CA ASP A 240 7.19 3.84 -3.23
C ASP A 240 7.75 2.42 -3.32
N GLU A 241 6.88 1.42 -3.52
CA GLU A 241 7.31 0.02 -3.71
C GLU A 241 8.17 -0.12 -4.98
N THR A 242 7.74 0.48 -6.10
CA THR A 242 8.41 0.35 -7.38
C THR A 242 9.71 1.16 -7.46
N HIS A 243 9.68 2.43 -7.03
CA HIS A 243 10.83 3.30 -7.18
C HIS A 243 11.95 2.90 -6.23
N ASN A 244 11.65 2.55 -4.97
CA ASN A 244 12.71 2.09 -4.07
C ASN A 244 13.37 0.79 -4.54
N ALA A 245 12.62 -0.12 -5.19
CA ALA A 245 13.19 -1.32 -5.79
C ALA A 245 14.19 -0.98 -6.91
N VAL A 246 13.84 -0.01 -7.77
CA VAL A 246 14.75 0.48 -8.83
C VAL A 246 15.97 1.16 -8.22
N LEU A 247 15.78 2.06 -7.25
CA LEU A 247 16.86 2.78 -6.57
C LEU A 247 17.84 1.81 -5.91
N ALA A 248 17.32 0.79 -5.20
CA ALA A 248 18.11 -0.25 -4.57
C ALA A 248 18.93 -1.05 -5.59
N ALA A 249 18.28 -1.58 -6.62
CA ALA A 249 18.94 -2.43 -7.60
C ALA A 249 19.96 -1.67 -8.46
N CYS A 250 19.77 -0.36 -8.64
CA CYS A 250 20.71 0.51 -9.37
C CYS A 250 21.78 1.13 -8.47
N GLY A 251 21.81 0.81 -7.16
CA GLY A 251 22.79 1.35 -6.23
C GLY A 251 22.69 2.87 -6.04
N MET A 252 21.49 3.44 -6.18
CA MET A 252 21.27 4.87 -6.04
C MET A 252 21.11 5.24 -4.56
N ASP A 253 21.91 6.20 -4.10
CA ASP A 253 21.81 6.80 -2.76
C ASP A 253 20.65 7.80 -2.71
N ALA A 254 19.45 7.24 -2.75
CA ALA A 254 18.19 7.97 -2.73
C ALA A 254 17.10 7.12 -2.09
N VAL A 255 16.08 7.76 -1.53
CA VAL A 255 14.86 7.10 -1.04
C VAL A 255 13.63 7.72 -1.69
N TYR A 256 12.60 6.90 -1.96
CA TYR A 256 11.34 7.38 -2.49
C TYR A 256 10.22 7.23 -1.44
N VAL A 257 9.56 8.33 -1.06
CA VAL A 257 8.48 8.32 -0.04
C VAL A 257 7.13 8.79 -0.59
N LYS A 258 6.04 8.48 0.11
CA LYS A 258 4.71 9.04 -0.20
C LYS A 258 4.39 10.15 0.79
N ILE A 259 3.93 11.29 0.27
CA ILE A 259 3.61 12.46 1.08
C ILE A 259 2.21 12.94 0.69
N PRO A 260 1.18 12.71 1.53
CA PRO A 260 -0.17 13.20 1.26
C PRO A 260 -0.19 14.74 1.37
N VAL A 261 -0.39 15.42 0.25
CA VAL A 261 -0.37 16.89 0.17
C VAL A 261 -1.64 17.36 -0.52
N LYS A 262 -2.37 18.27 0.12
CA LYS A 262 -3.56 18.90 -0.46
C LYS A 262 -3.17 20.12 -1.29
N SER A 263 -4.05 20.53 -2.22
CA SER A 263 -3.82 21.74 -3.03
C SER A 263 -3.62 23.00 -2.17
N THR A 264 -4.30 23.09 -1.01
CA THR A 264 -4.18 24.22 -0.07
C THR A 264 -2.86 24.24 0.69
N GLU A 265 -2.10 23.14 0.67
CA GLU A 265 -0.85 22.97 1.41
C GLU A 265 0.39 23.16 0.52
N LEU A 266 0.22 23.34 -0.81
CA LEU A 266 1.31 23.37 -1.78
C LEU A 266 2.37 24.43 -1.45
N SER A 267 1.96 25.67 -1.18
CA SER A 267 2.88 26.77 -0.90
C SER A 267 3.77 26.48 0.33
N PRO A 268 3.22 26.26 1.55
CA PRO A 268 4.05 25.97 2.70
C PRO A 268 4.82 24.64 2.56
N PHE A 269 4.26 23.65 1.86
CA PHE A 269 4.96 22.39 1.61
C PHE A 269 6.22 22.58 0.75
N LEU A 270 6.12 23.29 -0.38
CA LEU A 270 7.25 23.48 -1.30
C LEU A 270 8.37 24.33 -0.68
N GLU A 271 8.01 25.32 0.15
CA GLU A 271 9.00 26.10 0.90
C GLU A 271 9.77 25.23 1.91
N LEU A 272 9.09 24.36 2.66
CA LEU A 272 9.75 23.41 3.56
C LEU A 272 10.54 22.35 2.78
N ALA A 273 10.07 21.95 1.60
CA ALA A 273 10.73 20.95 0.77
C ALA A 273 12.13 21.40 0.32
N LYS A 274 12.31 22.70 0.05
CA LYS A 274 13.62 23.30 -0.29
C LYS A 274 14.66 23.16 0.84
N ALA A 275 14.21 23.09 2.10
CA ALA A 275 15.10 22.97 3.27
C ALA A 275 15.61 21.53 3.54
N LEU A 276 15.00 20.53 2.89
CA LEU A 276 15.39 19.12 2.95
C LEU A 276 16.14 18.72 1.66
N PRO A 277 16.92 17.62 1.65
CA PRO A 277 17.61 17.15 0.44
C PRO A 277 16.64 16.50 -0.57
N ILE A 278 15.46 17.09 -0.78
CA ILE A 278 14.51 16.69 -1.81
C ILE A 278 15.07 17.08 -3.17
N ARG A 279 15.15 16.10 -4.08
CA ARG A 279 15.71 16.27 -5.44
C ARG A 279 14.68 16.07 -6.54
N GLY A 280 13.57 15.40 -6.27
CA GLY A 280 12.49 15.28 -7.24
C GLY A 280 11.20 14.75 -6.63
N LEU A 281 10.07 15.16 -7.18
CA LEU A 281 8.74 14.72 -6.72
C LEU A 281 7.87 14.36 -7.92
N SER A 282 7.25 13.17 -7.88
CA SER A 282 6.10 12.87 -8.72
C SER A 282 4.87 13.58 -8.17
N VAL A 283 4.05 14.11 -9.07
CA VAL A 283 2.82 14.83 -8.73
C VAL A 283 1.65 14.05 -9.32
N THR A 284 0.73 13.62 -8.46
CA THR A 284 -0.51 12.96 -8.89
C THR A 284 -1.73 13.83 -8.64
N MET A 285 -2.92 13.30 -8.94
CA MET A 285 -4.19 13.95 -8.67
C MET A 285 -4.29 14.37 -7.19
N PRO A 286 -4.91 15.52 -6.88
CA PRO A 286 -5.44 16.54 -7.80
C PRO A 286 -4.41 17.65 -8.16
N LEU A 287 -3.15 17.50 -7.79
CA LEU A 287 -2.17 18.59 -7.74
C LEU A 287 -1.58 18.99 -9.11
N LYS A 288 -1.71 18.15 -10.14
CA LYS A 288 -1.00 18.34 -11.43
C LYS A 288 -1.22 19.71 -12.09
N LYS A 289 -2.38 20.33 -11.89
CA LYS A 289 -2.69 21.68 -12.40
C LYS A 289 -2.31 22.77 -11.40
N SER A 290 -2.72 22.63 -10.14
CA SER A 290 -2.52 23.65 -9.11
C SER A 290 -1.05 23.88 -8.77
N ILE A 291 -0.18 22.89 -8.99
CA ILE A 291 1.24 23.03 -8.70
C ILE A 291 1.97 23.98 -9.65
N MET A 292 1.44 24.21 -10.86
CA MET A 292 2.13 24.98 -11.90
C MET A 292 2.46 26.41 -11.48
N SER A 293 1.62 27.05 -10.66
CA SER A 293 1.84 28.41 -10.17
C SER A 293 2.98 28.53 -9.16
N PHE A 294 3.57 27.41 -8.73
CA PHE A 294 4.65 27.36 -7.75
C PHE A 294 5.98 26.87 -8.36
N ILE A 295 6.04 26.72 -9.69
CA ILE A 295 7.23 26.23 -10.39
C ILE A 295 8.02 27.42 -10.93
N ASP A 296 9.31 27.46 -10.64
CA ASP A 296 10.21 28.53 -11.11
C ASP A 296 10.49 28.40 -12.61
N HIS A 297 10.69 27.17 -13.10
CA HIS A 297 10.97 26.87 -14.51
C HIS A 297 10.04 25.77 -15.02
N LEU A 298 9.06 26.15 -15.83
CA LEU A 298 8.18 25.19 -16.52
C LEU A 298 8.82 24.75 -17.83
N ASP A 299 8.89 23.44 -18.05
CA ASP A 299 9.20 22.91 -19.38
C ASP A 299 8.14 23.37 -20.40
N VAL A 300 8.58 23.74 -21.60
CA VAL A 300 7.72 24.27 -22.67
C VAL A 300 6.57 23.32 -22.99
N LYS A 301 6.80 22.00 -22.92
CA LYS A 301 5.72 21.02 -23.14
C LYS A 301 4.75 21.01 -21.97
N ALA A 302 5.25 21.01 -20.73
CA ALA A 302 4.41 21.01 -19.54
C ALA A 302 3.51 22.25 -19.46
N GLU A 303 4.05 23.42 -19.84
CA GLU A 303 3.29 24.68 -19.95
C GLU A 303 2.14 24.55 -20.96
N LYS A 304 2.43 24.13 -22.19
CA LYS A 304 1.40 23.92 -23.23
C LYS A 304 0.36 22.90 -22.82
N ILE A 305 0.79 21.78 -22.22
CA ILE A 305 -0.10 20.74 -21.70
C ILE A 305 -1.02 21.33 -20.62
N GLY A 306 -0.55 22.27 -19.81
CA GLY A 306 -1.30 22.80 -18.67
C GLY A 306 -1.38 21.82 -17.50
N ALA A 307 -0.35 20.98 -17.33
CA ALA A 307 -0.21 20.08 -16.19
C ALA A 307 1.25 19.64 -15.99
N VAL A 308 1.66 19.54 -14.72
CA VAL A 308 2.97 19.05 -14.29
C VAL A 308 2.78 17.77 -13.47
N ASN A 309 3.49 16.69 -13.82
CA ASN A 309 3.48 15.43 -13.07
C ASN A 309 4.84 15.08 -12.44
N THR A 310 5.88 15.89 -12.70
CA THR A 310 7.25 15.60 -12.28
C THR A 310 7.98 16.89 -11.95
N LEU A 311 8.52 16.98 -10.74
CA LEU A 311 9.34 18.08 -10.26
C LEU A 311 10.81 17.65 -10.14
N GLN A 312 11.71 18.58 -10.40
CA GLN A 312 13.13 18.46 -10.09
C GLN A 312 13.59 19.69 -9.31
N PHE A 313 14.29 19.47 -8.21
CA PHE A 313 14.83 20.52 -7.36
C PHE A 313 16.32 20.69 -7.64
N LYS A 314 16.74 21.89 -8.06
CA LYS A 314 18.13 22.22 -8.38
C LYS A 314 18.43 23.66 -7.97
N GLU A 315 19.49 23.87 -7.19
CA GLU A 315 19.97 25.22 -6.82
C GLU A 315 18.83 26.10 -6.25
N ASP A 316 18.04 25.55 -5.32
CA ASP A 316 16.85 26.16 -4.69
C ASP A 316 15.68 26.50 -5.64
N GLN A 317 15.78 26.13 -6.91
CA GLN A 317 14.73 26.29 -7.91
C GLN A 317 14.00 24.97 -8.19
N ILE A 318 12.74 25.10 -8.56
CA ILE A 318 11.84 24.00 -8.91
C ILE A 318 11.59 24.02 -10.41
N TYR A 319 11.94 22.92 -11.07
CA TYR A 319 11.70 22.67 -12.49
C TYR A 319 10.52 21.71 -12.63
N GLY A 320 9.55 22.05 -13.49
CA GLY A 320 8.32 21.28 -13.68
C GLY A 320 8.22 20.66 -15.07
N PHE A 321 7.97 19.35 -15.11
CA PHE A 321 7.88 18.56 -16.34
C PHE A 321 6.58 17.74 -16.39
N ASN A 322 6.27 17.24 -17.59
CA ASN A 322 5.20 16.27 -17.80
C ASN A 322 5.74 15.01 -18.52
N THR A 323 5.59 13.85 -17.90
CA THR A 323 6.00 12.54 -18.47
C THR A 323 4.82 11.64 -18.84
N ASP A 324 3.57 12.04 -18.55
CA ASP A 324 2.39 11.21 -18.84
C ASP A 324 2.22 11.00 -20.35
N GLY A 325 2.21 12.09 -21.12
CA GLY A 325 2.00 12.05 -22.58
C GLY A 325 3.08 11.24 -23.28
N MET A 326 4.35 11.46 -22.88
CA MET A 326 5.49 10.69 -23.39
C MET A 326 5.35 9.21 -23.05
N GLY A 327 4.96 8.87 -21.82
CA GLY A 327 4.78 7.48 -21.40
C GLY A 327 3.68 6.76 -22.18
N ALA A 328 2.59 7.45 -22.50
CA ALA A 328 1.53 6.87 -23.34
C ALA A 328 1.98 6.65 -24.78
N MET A 329 2.67 7.63 -25.38
CA MET A 329 3.19 7.47 -26.74
C MET A 329 4.22 6.35 -26.82
N GLU A 330 5.15 6.26 -25.87
CA GLU A 330 6.13 5.18 -25.82
C GLU A 330 5.44 3.80 -25.72
N ALA A 331 4.40 3.68 -24.89
CA ALA A 331 3.63 2.44 -24.78
C ALA A 331 2.93 2.07 -26.09
N LEU A 332 2.32 3.02 -26.79
CA LEU A 332 1.66 2.79 -28.09
C LEU A 332 2.67 2.41 -29.19
N GLU A 333 3.84 3.06 -29.20
CA GLU A 333 4.91 2.84 -30.18
C GLU A 333 5.53 1.43 -30.12
N THR A 334 5.27 0.67 -29.04
CA THR A 334 5.61 -0.77 -28.98
C THR A 334 4.78 -1.64 -29.94
N LYS A 335 3.66 -1.12 -30.46
CA LYS A 335 2.72 -1.85 -31.33
C LYS A 335 2.55 -1.20 -32.70
N CYS A 336 2.50 0.13 -32.79
CA CYS A 336 2.38 0.82 -34.07
C CYS A 336 2.98 2.23 -34.04
N GLY A 337 3.38 2.74 -35.21
CA GLY A 337 3.80 4.14 -35.36
C GLY A 337 2.61 5.10 -35.29
N ILE A 338 2.83 6.30 -34.73
CA ILE A 338 1.77 7.29 -34.44
C ILE A 338 1.54 8.28 -35.60
N GLN A 339 2.57 8.56 -36.40
CA GLN A 339 2.50 9.57 -37.45
C GLN A 339 1.40 9.25 -38.48
N GLY A 340 0.53 10.24 -38.73
CA GLY A 340 -0.58 10.13 -39.68
C GLY A 340 -1.76 9.27 -39.21
N LYS A 341 -1.68 8.66 -38.03
CA LYS A 341 -2.77 7.85 -37.47
C LYS A 341 -3.89 8.71 -36.90
N HIS A 342 -5.13 8.25 -37.04
CA HIS A 342 -6.27 8.87 -36.38
C HIS A 342 -6.41 8.30 -34.95
N VAL A 343 -6.17 9.16 -33.96
CA VAL A 343 -6.19 8.85 -32.53
C VAL A 343 -7.42 9.49 -31.89
N VAL A 344 -8.31 8.65 -31.37
CA VAL A 344 -9.47 9.07 -30.59
C VAL A 344 -9.16 8.93 -29.10
N ILE A 345 -9.29 10.03 -28.36
CA ILE A 345 -9.02 10.09 -26.92
C ILE A 345 -10.32 10.38 -26.18
N ILE A 346 -10.72 9.48 -25.29
CA ILE A 346 -11.92 9.64 -24.48
C ILE A 346 -11.54 10.21 -23.12
N GLY A 347 -12.05 11.40 -22.80
CA GLY A 347 -11.79 12.15 -21.58
C GLY A 347 -11.01 13.45 -21.83
N ALA A 348 -11.11 14.39 -20.89
CA ALA A 348 -10.46 15.71 -20.95
C ALA A 348 -9.66 16.05 -19.68
N GLY A 349 -9.16 15.04 -18.97
CA GLY A 349 -8.32 15.20 -17.77
C GLY A 349 -6.87 15.59 -18.08
N GLY A 350 -6.02 15.71 -17.05
CA GLY A 350 -4.60 16.04 -17.21
C GLY A 350 -3.83 15.03 -18.08
N ALA A 351 -4.10 13.73 -17.90
CA ALA A 351 -3.52 12.68 -18.75
C ALA A 351 -4.00 12.79 -20.20
N ALA A 352 -5.30 12.97 -20.43
CA ALA A 352 -5.85 13.15 -21.79
C ALA A 352 -5.23 14.35 -22.51
N ARG A 353 -5.04 15.48 -21.81
CA ARG A 353 -4.34 16.66 -22.35
C ARG A 353 -2.91 16.34 -22.74
N ALA A 354 -2.15 15.67 -21.87
CA ALA A 354 -0.77 15.30 -22.14
C ALA A 354 -0.65 14.34 -23.34
N ILE A 355 -1.54 13.35 -23.43
CA ILE A 355 -1.60 12.37 -24.53
C ILE A 355 -1.98 13.06 -25.84
N ALA A 356 -3.00 13.91 -25.83
CA ALA A 356 -3.42 14.67 -27.02
C ALA A 356 -2.29 15.56 -27.54
N TYR A 357 -1.61 16.29 -26.66
CA TYR A 357 -0.47 17.13 -27.02
C TYR A 357 0.65 16.33 -27.70
N GLU A 358 1.14 15.26 -27.07
CA GLU A 358 2.25 14.47 -27.63
C GLU A 358 1.85 13.73 -28.92
N ALA A 359 0.60 13.27 -29.04
CA ALA A 359 0.09 12.68 -30.28
C ALA A 359 0.07 13.70 -31.44
N VAL A 360 -0.40 14.93 -31.19
CA VAL A 360 -0.33 16.01 -32.19
C VAL A 360 1.11 16.35 -32.56
N GLN A 361 2.02 16.44 -31.58
CA GLN A 361 3.45 16.69 -31.87
C GLN A 361 4.07 15.59 -32.74
N LYS A 362 3.59 14.35 -32.61
CA LYS A 362 3.95 13.21 -33.48
C LYS A 362 3.18 13.16 -34.79
N LYS A 363 2.44 14.22 -35.14
CA LYS A 363 1.67 14.38 -36.40
C LYS A 363 0.54 13.35 -36.54
N ALA A 364 -0.08 12.93 -35.44
CA ALA A 364 -1.35 12.21 -35.48
C ALA A 364 -2.52 13.16 -35.78
N LEU A 365 -3.57 12.62 -36.38
CA LEU A 365 -4.87 13.27 -36.44
C LEU A 365 -5.58 12.96 -35.12
N VAL A 366 -5.80 13.94 -34.26
CA VAL A 366 -6.34 13.71 -32.91
C VAL A 366 -7.77 14.19 -32.79
N THR A 367 -8.64 13.35 -32.23
CA THR A 367 -10.01 13.69 -31.85
C THR A 367 -10.20 13.42 -30.36
N VAL A 368 -10.51 14.47 -29.59
CA VAL A 368 -10.80 14.37 -28.16
C VAL A 368 -12.32 14.32 -27.97
N ILE A 369 -12.80 13.31 -27.26
CA ILE A 369 -14.21 13.08 -26.98
C ILE A 369 -14.42 13.15 -25.48
N ASN A 370 -15.38 13.95 -25.01
CA ASN A 370 -15.64 14.07 -23.58
C ASN A 370 -17.14 14.22 -23.27
N ARG A 371 -17.54 13.79 -22.06
CA ARG A 371 -18.93 13.93 -21.58
C ARG A 371 -19.39 15.39 -21.56
N SER A 372 -18.50 16.31 -21.19
CA SER A 372 -18.70 17.76 -21.31
C SER A 372 -17.94 18.23 -22.56
N PRO A 373 -18.62 18.45 -23.70
CA PRO A 373 -17.99 18.78 -24.99
C PRO A 373 -17.02 19.98 -24.93
N GLU A 374 -17.34 20.95 -24.09
CA GLU A 374 -16.65 22.22 -23.86
C GLU A 374 -15.20 21.96 -23.45
N LYS A 375 -14.98 20.98 -22.57
CA LYS A 375 -13.63 20.56 -22.15
C LYS A 375 -12.85 19.88 -23.29
N ALA A 376 -13.53 19.21 -24.21
CA ALA A 376 -12.87 18.66 -25.40
C ALA A 376 -12.52 19.79 -26.39
N TYR A 377 -13.40 20.77 -26.58
CA TYR A 377 -13.15 21.95 -27.40
C TYR A 377 -11.97 22.78 -26.89
N GLU A 378 -11.82 22.93 -25.57
CA GLU A 378 -10.66 23.59 -24.96
C GLU A 378 -9.34 22.91 -25.34
N ILE A 379 -9.31 21.57 -25.36
CA ILE A 379 -8.11 20.80 -25.74
C ILE A 379 -7.86 20.92 -27.26
N ALA A 380 -8.92 20.79 -28.04
CA ALA A 380 -8.90 20.93 -29.49
C ALA A 380 -8.34 22.28 -29.94
N HIS A 381 -8.86 23.37 -29.36
CA HIS A 381 -8.38 24.72 -29.62
C HIS A 381 -6.92 24.91 -29.18
N ALA A 382 -6.54 24.37 -28.01
CA ALA A 382 -5.18 24.52 -27.49
C ALA A 382 -4.12 23.82 -28.36
N PHE A 383 -4.46 22.69 -28.98
CA PHE A 383 -3.49 21.85 -29.70
C PHE A 383 -3.72 21.79 -31.22
N GLY A 384 -4.74 22.46 -31.74
CA GLY A 384 -5.07 22.42 -33.17
C GLY A 384 -5.57 21.04 -33.63
N CYS A 385 -6.36 20.36 -32.78
CA CYS A 385 -6.96 19.07 -33.09
C CYS A 385 -8.50 19.14 -33.04
N GLN A 386 -9.20 18.02 -33.18
CA GLN A 386 -10.67 17.99 -33.11
C GLN A 386 -11.15 17.72 -31.68
N GLY A 387 -12.26 18.36 -31.30
CA GLY A 387 -12.93 18.16 -30.02
C GLY A 387 -14.41 17.89 -30.28
N LYS A 388 -14.99 16.93 -29.56
CA LYS A 388 -16.37 16.46 -29.74
C LYS A 388 -17.02 16.07 -28.42
N GLY A 389 -18.34 16.11 -28.39
CA GLY A 389 -19.13 15.54 -27.30
C GLY A 389 -19.17 14.01 -27.33
N LEU A 390 -19.36 13.38 -26.18
CA LEU A 390 -19.47 11.91 -26.09
C LEU A 390 -20.59 11.33 -26.95
N HIS A 391 -21.68 12.08 -27.14
CA HIS A 391 -22.80 11.71 -28.01
C HIS A 391 -22.43 11.64 -29.50
N GLU A 392 -21.29 12.20 -29.92
CA GLU A 392 -20.78 12.14 -31.28
C GLU A 392 -19.84 10.95 -31.53
N MET A 393 -19.58 10.10 -30.53
CA MET A 393 -18.73 8.91 -30.67
C MET A 393 -19.19 8.00 -31.83
N PRO A 394 -20.49 7.72 -32.04
CA PRO A 394 -20.93 6.88 -33.16
C PRO A 394 -20.57 7.47 -34.52
N ALA A 395 -20.65 8.79 -34.68
CA ALA A 395 -20.23 9.47 -35.91
C ALA A 395 -18.70 9.37 -36.12
N CYS A 396 -17.91 9.41 -35.04
CA CYS A 396 -16.46 9.20 -35.12
C CYS A 396 -16.12 7.77 -35.53
N ALA A 397 -16.84 6.78 -35.00
CA ALA A 397 -16.68 5.38 -35.36
C ALA A 397 -17.03 5.13 -36.85
N GLN A 398 -18.06 5.79 -37.37
CA GLN A 398 -18.43 5.72 -38.79
C GLN A 398 -17.35 6.29 -39.72
N VAL A 399 -16.66 7.36 -39.31
CA VAL A 399 -15.51 7.92 -40.07
C VAL A 399 -14.30 6.98 -40.02
N GLY A 400 -14.13 6.25 -38.92
CA GLY A 400 -13.00 5.34 -38.71
C GLY A 400 -11.84 6.00 -37.97
N TYR A 401 -11.13 5.22 -37.15
CA TYR A 401 -9.92 5.63 -36.43
C TYR A 401 -8.96 4.45 -36.27
N ASP A 402 -7.67 4.72 -36.00
CA ASP A 402 -6.63 3.70 -35.84
C ASP A 402 -6.35 3.34 -34.37
N ILE A 403 -6.46 4.33 -33.48
CA ILE A 403 -6.10 4.21 -32.07
C ILE A 403 -7.22 4.79 -31.21
N LEU A 404 -7.63 4.06 -30.18
CA LEU A 404 -8.62 4.49 -29.19
C LEU A 404 -8.05 4.47 -27.79
N ILE A 405 -8.12 5.58 -27.06
CA ILE A 405 -7.51 5.73 -25.74
C ILE A 405 -8.56 6.15 -24.72
N ASN A 406 -8.86 5.31 -23.73
CA ASN A 406 -9.67 5.69 -22.58
C ASN A 406 -8.82 6.38 -21.51
N CYS A 407 -9.09 7.66 -21.27
CA CYS A 407 -8.46 8.47 -20.23
C CYS A 407 -9.42 8.83 -19.08
N THR A 408 -10.55 8.13 -18.96
CA THR A 408 -11.57 8.36 -17.93
C THR A 408 -11.52 7.31 -16.83
N SER A 409 -12.15 7.61 -15.69
CA SER A 409 -12.40 6.62 -14.64
C SER A 409 -13.58 5.69 -14.94
N VAL A 410 -14.36 5.95 -16.01
CA VAL A 410 -15.56 5.18 -16.33
C VAL A 410 -15.16 3.77 -16.83
N PRO A 411 -15.80 2.68 -16.36
CA PRO A 411 -15.50 1.32 -16.80
C PRO A 411 -15.68 1.12 -18.31
N MET A 412 -16.83 1.54 -18.84
CA MET A 412 -17.17 1.55 -20.27
C MET A 412 -17.66 2.94 -20.66
N PRO A 413 -16.79 3.80 -21.21
CA PRO A 413 -17.18 5.17 -21.55
C PRO A 413 -17.96 5.28 -22.87
N ILE A 414 -17.94 4.25 -23.72
CA ILE A 414 -18.59 4.22 -25.04
C ILE A 414 -19.32 2.90 -25.25
N ALA A 415 -20.21 2.85 -26.25
CA ALA A 415 -20.92 1.63 -26.61
C ALA A 415 -19.96 0.57 -27.18
N PHE A 416 -20.31 -0.71 -27.06
CA PHE A 416 -19.49 -1.80 -27.57
C PHE A 416 -19.29 -1.66 -29.08
N GLU A 417 -20.35 -1.29 -29.81
CA GLU A 417 -20.42 -1.11 -31.25
C GLU A 417 -19.41 -0.08 -31.75
N ASP A 418 -19.16 0.97 -30.98
CA ASP A 418 -18.28 2.08 -31.33
C ASP A 418 -16.79 1.73 -31.25
N ILE A 419 -16.42 0.60 -30.63
CA ILE A 419 -15.05 0.05 -30.68
C ILE A 419 -14.84 -0.63 -32.04
N LEU A 420 -13.99 -0.09 -32.90
CA LEU A 420 -13.79 -0.64 -34.25
C LEU A 420 -12.95 -1.93 -34.23
N LEU A 421 -13.10 -2.77 -35.27
CA LEU A 421 -12.27 -3.96 -35.46
C LEU A 421 -10.83 -3.55 -35.82
N HIS A 422 -9.84 -4.34 -35.40
CA HIS A 422 -8.42 -4.18 -35.78
C HIS A 422 -7.75 -2.85 -35.39
N VAL A 423 -8.34 -2.07 -34.49
CA VAL A 423 -7.72 -0.85 -33.93
C VAL A 423 -6.84 -1.18 -32.73
N LEU A 424 -5.92 -0.28 -32.39
CA LEU A 424 -5.16 -0.36 -31.15
C LEU A 424 -5.93 0.35 -30.03
N VAL A 425 -6.23 -0.36 -28.95
CA VAL A 425 -7.00 0.19 -27.82
C VAL A 425 -6.13 0.32 -26.58
N MET A 426 -6.17 1.46 -25.90
CA MET A 426 -5.43 1.71 -24.68
C MET A 426 -6.38 2.17 -23.56
N ASP A 427 -6.15 1.71 -22.34
CA ASP A 427 -6.79 2.25 -21.14
C ASP A 427 -5.69 2.73 -20.18
N ILE A 428 -5.77 3.96 -19.70
CA ILE A 428 -4.75 4.50 -18.78
C ILE A 428 -4.90 3.96 -17.35
N LYS A 429 -6.03 3.33 -17.02
CA LYS A 429 -6.25 2.71 -15.71
C LYS A 429 -5.28 1.55 -15.53
N THR A 430 -4.58 1.53 -14.41
CA THR A 430 -3.64 0.45 -14.09
C THR A 430 -4.32 -0.74 -13.45
N LYS A 431 -5.42 -0.51 -12.72
CA LYS A 431 -6.17 -1.56 -12.00
C LYS A 431 -7.65 -1.54 -12.42
N PRO A 432 -8.23 -2.71 -12.76
CA PRO A 432 -7.56 -4.01 -12.92
C PRO A 432 -6.61 -4.04 -14.13
N LYS A 433 -5.76 -5.09 -14.25
CA LYS A 433 -4.82 -5.22 -15.39
C LYS A 433 -5.55 -5.17 -16.72
N VAL A 434 -6.66 -5.90 -16.84
CA VAL A 434 -7.56 -5.88 -17.99
C VAL A 434 -8.87 -5.24 -17.53
N SER A 435 -9.16 -4.01 -17.95
CA SER A 435 -10.44 -3.36 -17.66
C SER A 435 -11.55 -3.90 -18.55
N LEU A 436 -12.82 -3.68 -18.19
CA LEU A 436 -13.97 -4.00 -19.05
C LEU A 436 -13.84 -3.42 -20.47
N PHE A 437 -13.28 -2.22 -20.57
CA PHE A 437 -13.00 -1.57 -21.84
C PHE A 437 -11.98 -2.34 -22.69
N LEU A 438 -10.88 -2.78 -22.08
CA LEU A 438 -9.87 -3.59 -22.77
C LEU A 438 -10.37 -5.01 -23.07
N GLU A 439 -11.19 -5.59 -22.19
CA GLU A 439 -11.82 -6.89 -22.42
C GLU A 439 -12.74 -6.86 -23.65
N ASN A 440 -13.57 -5.83 -23.79
CA ASN A 440 -14.42 -5.65 -24.96
C ASN A 440 -13.62 -5.41 -26.25
N ALA A 441 -12.52 -4.66 -26.16
CA ALA A 441 -11.60 -4.51 -27.28
C ALA A 441 -10.99 -5.86 -27.71
N LEU A 442 -10.55 -6.67 -26.76
CA LEU A 442 -10.03 -8.02 -27.02
C LEU A 442 -11.10 -8.94 -27.64
N LYS A 443 -12.35 -8.88 -27.18
CA LYS A 443 -13.48 -9.63 -27.77
C LYS A 443 -13.72 -9.26 -29.24
N LYS A 444 -13.43 -8.02 -29.64
CA LYS A 444 -13.46 -7.56 -31.03
C LYS A 444 -12.19 -7.88 -31.83
N GLY A 445 -11.21 -8.57 -31.24
CA GLY A 445 -9.94 -8.88 -31.91
C GLY A 445 -9.00 -7.67 -32.03
N CYS A 446 -9.19 -6.64 -31.21
CA CYS A 446 -8.28 -5.49 -31.17
C CYS A 446 -6.95 -5.87 -30.50
N GLN A 447 -5.89 -5.16 -30.86
CA GLN A 447 -4.69 -5.14 -30.04
C GLN A 447 -4.88 -4.17 -28.87
N VAL A 448 -4.27 -4.45 -27.72
CA VAL A 448 -4.41 -3.60 -26.53
C VAL A 448 -3.08 -3.16 -25.94
N ILE A 449 -3.09 -1.96 -25.36
CA ILE A 449 -2.07 -1.44 -24.43
C ILE A 449 -2.71 -1.30 -23.05
N PHE A 450 -2.10 -1.93 -22.05
CA PHE A 450 -2.55 -1.86 -20.67
C PHE A 450 -2.02 -0.61 -19.98
N GLY A 451 -2.79 -0.02 -19.06
CA GLY A 451 -2.40 1.22 -18.38
C GLY A 451 -1.11 1.12 -17.57
N TYR A 452 -0.78 -0.09 -17.11
CA TYR A 452 0.48 -0.34 -16.41
C TYR A 452 1.71 -0.12 -17.31
N GLN A 453 1.60 -0.31 -18.63
CA GLN A 453 2.69 -0.05 -19.57
C GLN A 453 3.00 1.45 -19.65
N MET A 454 1.95 2.29 -19.68
CA MET A 454 2.09 3.74 -19.58
C MET A 454 2.69 4.13 -18.22
N PHE A 455 2.24 3.53 -17.12
CA PHE A 455 2.80 3.78 -15.78
C PHE A 455 4.31 3.51 -15.72
N ILE A 456 4.77 2.41 -16.33
CA ILE A 456 6.21 2.07 -16.38
C ILE A 456 6.95 3.10 -17.23
N ALA A 457 6.45 3.40 -18.43
CA ALA A 457 7.10 4.35 -19.35
C ALA A 457 7.21 5.76 -18.73
N GLN A 458 6.15 6.26 -18.10
CA GLN A 458 6.19 7.57 -17.43
C GLN A 458 7.15 7.57 -16.24
N ALA A 459 7.24 6.47 -15.47
CA ALA A 459 8.17 6.36 -14.34
C ALA A 459 9.62 6.35 -14.83
N LEU A 460 9.92 5.62 -15.90
CA LEU A 460 11.24 5.64 -16.55
C LEU A 460 11.58 7.04 -17.09
N GLY A 461 10.59 7.78 -17.57
CA GLY A 461 10.72 9.19 -17.93
C GLY A 461 11.14 10.07 -16.75
N GLN A 462 10.55 9.85 -15.57
CA GLN A 462 10.92 10.54 -14.33
C GLN A 462 12.34 10.20 -13.90
N PHE A 463 12.71 8.91 -13.89
CA PHE A 463 14.09 8.50 -13.59
C PHE A 463 15.10 9.14 -14.53
N LYS A 464 14.79 9.27 -15.82
CA LYS A 464 15.66 9.93 -16.80
C LYS A 464 15.86 11.43 -16.50
N LEU A 465 14.83 12.11 -16.00
CA LEU A 465 14.93 13.51 -15.59
C LEU A 465 15.77 13.65 -14.32
N TRP A 466 15.55 12.77 -13.33
CA TRP A 466 16.18 12.86 -12.02
C TRP A 466 17.63 12.38 -11.99
N PHE A 467 17.98 11.36 -12.77
CA PHE A 467 19.27 10.67 -12.71
C PHE A 467 19.96 10.70 -14.06
N LYS A 468 21.20 11.25 -14.09
CA LYS A 468 22.01 11.32 -15.32
C LYS A 468 22.46 9.96 -15.84
N ARG A 469 22.63 8.97 -14.96
CA ARG A 469 23.05 7.60 -15.29
C ARG A 469 22.08 6.63 -14.62
N MET A 470 21.40 5.83 -15.44
CA MET A 470 20.43 4.83 -14.99
C MET A 470 20.37 3.74 -16.06
N ASP A 471 20.47 2.48 -15.65
CA ASP A 471 20.29 1.34 -16.54
C ASP A 471 18.81 1.16 -16.84
N ARG A 472 18.37 1.73 -17.96
CA ARG A 472 16.95 1.72 -18.37
C ARG A 472 16.37 0.31 -18.43
N ASN A 473 17.09 -0.65 -19.01
CA ASN A 473 16.57 -2.00 -19.22
C ASN A 473 16.39 -2.71 -17.87
N LYS A 474 17.37 -2.59 -16.98
CA LYS A 474 17.27 -3.12 -15.62
C LYS A 474 16.13 -2.46 -14.85
N SER A 475 16.01 -1.13 -14.89
CA SER A 475 14.93 -0.40 -14.22
C SER A 475 13.55 -0.79 -14.75
N GLN A 476 13.41 -0.95 -16.07
CA GLN A 476 12.16 -1.37 -16.70
C GLN A 476 11.74 -2.75 -16.20
N LYS A 477 12.65 -3.74 -16.21
CA LYS A 477 12.35 -5.10 -15.74
C LYS A 477 11.88 -5.12 -14.28
N ILE A 478 12.51 -4.34 -13.41
CA ILE A 478 12.13 -4.24 -11.99
C ILE A 478 10.76 -3.58 -11.84
N LEU A 479 10.50 -2.51 -12.60
CA LEU A 479 9.20 -1.85 -12.63
C LEU A 479 8.11 -2.82 -13.07
N GLU A 480 8.32 -3.56 -14.17
CA GLU A 480 7.42 -4.59 -14.66
C GLU A 480 7.12 -5.65 -13.59
N GLU A 481 8.14 -6.21 -12.96
CA GLU A 481 7.98 -7.23 -11.91
C GLU A 481 7.14 -6.73 -10.72
N LYS A 482 7.47 -5.55 -10.20
CA LYS A 482 6.77 -4.97 -9.03
C LYS A 482 5.33 -4.58 -9.37
N VAL A 483 5.12 -4.00 -10.55
CA VAL A 483 3.79 -3.65 -11.05
C VAL A 483 2.94 -4.91 -11.23
N MET A 484 3.46 -5.93 -11.90
CA MET A 484 2.76 -7.21 -12.10
C MET A 484 2.40 -7.90 -10.79
N THR A 485 3.31 -7.88 -9.81
CA THR A 485 3.04 -8.38 -8.45
C THR A 485 1.90 -7.60 -7.80
N SER A 486 1.86 -6.27 -7.94
CA SER A 486 0.78 -5.48 -7.35
C SER A 486 -0.57 -5.69 -8.05
N LEU A 487 -0.58 -5.83 -9.38
CA LEU A 487 -1.81 -6.02 -10.16
C LEU A 487 -2.48 -7.36 -9.89
N SER A 488 -1.70 -8.35 -9.51
CA SER A 488 -2.16 -9.71 -9.21
C SER A 488 -2.47 -9.94 -7.73
N SER A 489 -2.40 -8.89 -6.91
CA SER A 489 -2.64 -8.94 -5.47
C SER A 489 -3.87 -8.14 -5.02
N ILE A 490 -4.57 -8.64 -4.02
CA ILE A 490 -5.69 -7.97 -3.35
C ILE A 490 -5.27 -7.74 -1.89
N LYS A 491 -5.20 -6.48 -1.48
CA LYS A 491 -4.94 -6.10 -0.08
C LYS A 491 -6.28 -5.87 0.62
N THR A 492 -6.48 -6.51 1.77
CA THR A 492 -7.62 -6.29 2.66
C THR A 492 -7.17 -5.48 3.88
N GLU A 493 -7.98 -5.45 4.93
CA GLU A 493 -7.59 -4.82 6.20
C GLU A 493 -6.37 -5.50 6.84
N ARG A 494 -6.36 -6.83 6.87
CA ARG A 494 -5.35 -7.65 7.54
C ARG A 494 -4.61 -8.60 6.60
N LEU A 495 -5.13 -8.85 5.39
CA LEU A 495 -4.61 -9.90 4.51
C LEU A 495 -4.04 -9.31 3.23
N ILE A 496 -3.09 -10.04 2.65
CA ILE A 496 -2.71 -9.87 1.26
C ILE A 496 -2.97 -11.20 0.56
N LEU A 497 -3.92 -11.19 -0.36
CA LEU A 497 -4.14 -12.26 -1.33
C LEU A 497 -3.19 -11.98 -2.49
N ARG A 498 -2.23 -12.87 -2.75
CA ARG A 498 -1.14 -12.65 -3.70
C ARG A 498 -0.89 -13.89 -4.56
N PRO A 499 -0.13 -13.76 -5.67
CA PRO A 499 0.40 -14.92 -6.37
C PRO A 499 1.20 -15.84 -5.43
N TRP A 500 1.23 -17.12 -5.80
CA TRP A 500 2.02 -18.14 -5.12
C TRP A 500 3.52 -17.92 -5.32
N ARG A 501 4.29 -18.33 -4.32
CA ARG A 501 5.75 -18.32 -4.31
C ARG A 501 6.25 -19.73 -3.99
N GLU A 502 7.48 -20.03 -4.38
CA GLU A 502 8.11 -21.31 -4.05
C GLU A 502 8.14 -21.58 -2.53
N SER A 503 8.36 -20.53 -1.73
CA SER A 503 8.33 -20.59 -0.27
C SER A 503 6.98 -21.00 0.33
N ASP A 504 5.90 -20.99 -0.46
CA ASP A 504 4.55 -21.38 0.00
C ASP A 504 4.31 -22.88 -0.09
N LEU A 505 5.10 -23.61 -0.87
CA LEU A 505 4.87 -25.04 -1.14
C LEU A 505 5.01 -25.88 0.14
N GLU A 506 6.03 -25.61 0.95
CA GLU A 506 6.27 -26.29 2.22
C GLU A 506 5.13 -26.08 3.24
N PRO A 507 4.72 -24.84 3.59
CA PRO A 507 3.59 -24.65 4.50
C PRO A 507 2.25 -25.10 3.89
N PHE A 508 2.09 -25.08 2.57
CA PHE A 508 0.89 -25.63 1.92
C PHE A 508 0.81 -27.16 2.02
N ALA A 509 1.94 -27.86 1.90
CA ALA A 509 2.01 -29.31 2.11
C ALA A 509 1.64 -29.68 3.55
N LYS A 510 2.13 -28.94 4.54
CA LYS A 510 1.74 -29.13 5.96
C LYS A 510 0.25 -28.90 6.17
N LEU A 511 -0.32 -27.86 5.55
CA LEU A 511 -1.75 -27.58 5.59
C LEU A 511 -2.57 -28.71 4.97
N ASN A 512 -2.13 -29.32 3.86
CA ASN A 512 -2.85 -30.42 3.21
C ASN A 512 -2.63 -31.80 3.87
N ALA A 513 -1.60 -31.94 4.69
CA ALA A 513 -1.37 -33.13 5.52
C ALA A 513 -2.14 -33.09 6.85
N ASP A 514 -2.71 -31.94 7.24
CA ASP A 514 -3.45 -31.81 8.50
C ASP A 514 -4.88 -32.41 8.36
N PRO A 515 -5.20 -33.51 9.07
CA PRO A 515 -6.51 -34.15 8.98
C PRO A 515 -7.65 -33.26 9.49
N ARG A 516 -7.36 -32.25 10.33
CA ARG A 516 -8.36 -31.27 10.77
C ARG A 516 -8.75 -30.35 9.62
N VAL A 517 -7.79 -29.98 8.78
CA VAL A 517 -8.02 -29.10 7.62
C VAL A 517 -8.74 -29.86 6.50
N LEU A 518 -8.37 -31.13 6.28
CA LEU A 518 -8.97 -31.98 5.25
C LEU A 518 -10.11 -32.89 5.74
N GLU A 519 -10.71 -32.58 6.90
CA GLU A 519 -11.85 -33.30 7.51
C GLU A 519 -13.01 -33.54 6.52
N TYR A 520 -13.27 -32.57 5.63
CA TYR A 520 -14.34 -32.63 4.63
C TYR A 520 -13.83 -32.90 3.20
N PHE A 521 -12.70 -33.58 3.08
CA PHE A 521 -12.14 -34.07 1.82
C PHE A 521 -11.96 -35.60 1.86
N PRO A 522 -11.87 -36.29 0.72
CA PRO A 522 -11.76 -37.75 0.69
C PRO A 522 -10.51 -38.31 1.39
N ALA A 523 -9.39 -37.56 1.36
CA ALA A 523 -8.14 -37.93 2.01
C ALA A 523 -7.25 -36.70 2.25
N THR A 524 -6.29 -36.83 3.16
CA THR A 524 -5.14 -35.92 3.26
C THR A 524 -4.25 -36.07 2.03
N LEU A 525 -3.47 -35.04 1.68
CA LEU A 525 -2.53 -35.13 0.55
C LEU A 525 -1.10 -35.40 1.04
N THR A 526 -0.39 -36.20 0.25
CA THR A 526 1.08 -36.30 0.31
C THR A 526 1.72 -34.99 -0.16
N ARG A 527 3.04 -34.85 0.08
CA ARG A 527 3.79 -33.68 -0.39
C ARG A 527 3.70 -33.54 -1.91
N GLU A 528 3.89 -34.64 -2.63
CA GLU A 528 3.87 -34.69 -4.09
C GLU A 528 2.50 -34.29 -4.65
N GLU A 529 1.42 -34.79 -4.05
CA GLU A 529 0.05 -34.42 -4.44
C GLU A 529 -0.27 -32.95 -4.13
N SER A 530 0.23 -32.44 -3.00
CA SER A 530 0.09 -31.04 -2.61
C SER A 530 0.81 -30.11 -3.59
N ASP A 531 2.05 -30.41 -3.96
CA ASP A 531 2.82 -29.62 -4.92
C ASP A 531 2.18 -29.68 -6.32
N ALA A 532 1.66 -30.84 -6.74
CA ALA A 532 0.90 -30.97 -7.98
C ALA A 532 -0.41 -30.17 -7.96
N LEU A 533 -1.06 -30.02 -6.81
CA LEU A 533 -2.23 -29.14 -6.66
C LEU A 533 -1.83 -27.66 -6.75
N ALA A 534 -0.76 -27.25 -6.06
CA ALA A 534 -0.25 -25.89 -6.13
C ALA A 534 0.12 -25.50 -7.57
N GLN A 535 0.84 -26.37 -8.30
CA GLN A 535 1.21 -26.13 -9.68
C GLN A 535 -0.01 -25.97 -10.61
N ARG A 536 -1.07 -26.75 -10.38
CA ARG A 536 -2.34 -26.60 -11.12
C ARG A 536 -3.04 -25.28 -10.82
N ILE A 537 -3.00 -24.82 -9.57
CA ILE A 537 -3.54 -23.51 -9.18
C ILE A 537 -2.75 -22.39 -9.87
N ILE A 538 -1.42 -22.47 -9.82
CA ILE A 538 -0.51 -21.50 -10.45
C ILE A 538 -0.74 -21.41 -11.96
N SER A 539 -0.71 -22.55 -12.67
CA SER A 539 -0.93 -22.59 -14.13
C SER A 539 -2.24 -21.93 -14.53
N LYS A 540 -3.33 -22.23 -13.83
CA LYS A 540 -4.63 -21.62 -14.11
C LYS A 540 -4.64 -20.13 -13.83
N MET A 541 -4.02 -19.70 -12.72
CA MET A 541 -3.89 -18.27 -12.40
C MET A 541 -3.11 -17.52 -13.48
N ASP A 542 -2.03 -18.12 -13.99
CA ASP A 542 -1.22 -17.53 -15.06
C ASP A 542 -1.98 -17.45 -16.38
N GLU A 543 -2.78 -18.48 -16.70
CA GLU A 543 -3.60 -18.53 -17.92
C GLU A 543 -4.72 -17.48 -17.93
N GLN A 544 -5.42 -17.27 -16.80
CA GLN A 544 -6.62 -16.41 -16.77
C GLN A 544 -6.42 -15.07 -16.05
N GLY A 545 -5.31 -14.87 -15.35
CA GLY A 545 -4.96 -13.64 -14.63
C GLY A 545 -5.62 -13.46 -13.26
N TRP A 546 -6.37 -14.45 -12.79
CA TRP A 546 -7.06 -14.48 -11.48
C TRP A 546 -7.20 -15.93 -11.01
N GLY A 547 -7.42 -16.18 -9.72
CA GLY A 547 -7.63 -17.55 -9.25
C GLY A 547 -7.68 -17.69 -7.73
N LEU A 548 -7.19 -18.82 -7.21
CA LEU A 548 -7.03 -19.05 -5.78
C LEU A 548 -5.71 -18.46 -5.31
N TRP A 549 -5.75 -17.26 -4.73
CA TRP A 549 -4.56 -16.57 -4.24
C TRP A 549 -4.03 -17.19 -2.97
N ALA A 550 -2.69 -17.27 -2.85
CA ALA A 550 -2.03 -17.52 -1.58
C ALA A 550 -2.30 -16.33 -0.64
N VAL A 551 -2.57 -16.61 0.63
CA VAL A 551 -2.91 -15.60 1.63
C VAL A 551 -1.75 -15.43 2.59
N SER A 552 -1.20 -14.22 2.67
CA SER A 552 -0.28 -13.81 3.71
C SER A 552 -0.98 -12.92 4.73
N LEU A 553 -0.57 -13.02 6.00
CA LEU A 553 -0.99 -12.18 7.11
C LEU A 553 0.23 -11.33 7.51
N PRO A 554 0.37 -10.09 7.00
CA PRO A 554 1.56 -9.27 7.20
C PRO A 554 1.97 -9.16 8.66
N GLY A 555 3.27 -9.26 8.91
CA GLY A 555 3.84 -9.30 10.25
C GLY A 555 3.76 -10.67 10.95
N VAL A 556 2.68 -11.44 10.73
CA VAL A 556 2.42 -12.69 11.46
C VAL A 556 2.92 -13.94 10.72
N SER A 557 2.51 -14.12 9.46
CA SER A 557 2.90 -15.28 8.65
C SER A 557 2.86 -14.94 7.16
N ASP A 558 3.90 -15.33 6.43
CA ASP A 558 3.97 -15.15 4.99
C ASP A 558 2.99 -16.07 4.22
N PHE A 559 2.49 -17.15 4.83
CA PHE A 559 1.46 -18.02 4.26
C PHE A 559 0.53 -18.59 5.34
N ILE A 560 -0.78 -18.43 5.15
CA ILE A 560 -1.82 -18.99 6.04
C ILE A 560 -2.82 -19.89 5.30
N GLY A 561 -2.68 -20.07 3.98
CA GLY A 561 -3.59 -20.82 3.13
C GLY A 561 -3.89 -20.11 1.81
N PHE A 562 -5.02 -20.42 1.19
CA PHE A 562 -5.50 -19.76 -0.02
C PHE A 562 -6.96 -19.31 0.08
N ILE A 563 -7.30 -18.23 -0.63
CA ILE A 563 -8.67 -17.73 -0.83
C ILE A 563 -8.76 -17.17 -2.24
N GLY A 564 -9.83 -17.45 -2.97
CA GLY A 564 -10.06 -16.80 -4.26
C GLY A 564 -11.13 -17.44 -5.12
N LEU A 565 -11.05 -17.18 -6.42
CA LEU A 565 -12.04 -17.61 -7.40
C LEU A 565 -11.49 -18.78 -8.25
N SER A 566 -12.36 -19.65 -8.73
CA SER A 566 -11.98 -20.77 -9.60
C SER A 566 -13.12 -21.09 -10.57
N LYS A 567 -12.79 -21.57 -11.77
CA LYS A 567 -13.81 -22.12 -12.67
C LYS A 567 -14.17 -23.53 -12.22
N VAL A 568 -15.47 -23.83 -12.15
CA VAL A 568 -15.93 -25.19 -11.84
C VAL A 568 -15.58 -26.11 -13.02
N LEU A 569 -14.85 -27.19 -12.72
CA LEU A 569 -14.29 -28.11 -13.73
C LEU A 569 -15.01 -29.48 -13.80
N PHE A 570 -16.23 -29.55 -13.32
CA PHE A 570 -17.09 -30.72 -13.48
C PHE A 570 -18.46 -30.26 -13.98
N GLU A 571 -19.25 -31.18 -14.51
CA GLU A 571 -20.60 -30.88 -14.98
C GLU A 571 -21.61 -31.04 -13.83
N ALA A 572 -22.44 -30.04 -13.63
CA ALA A 572 -23.57 -30.04 -12.69
C ALA A 572 -24.66 -29.06 -13.17
N SER A 573 -25.85 -29.12 -12.57
CA SER A 573 -27.03 -28.32 -12.96
C SER A 573 -26.79 -26.80 -13.01
N PHE A 574 -25.86 -26.29 -12.21
CA PHE A 574 -25.53 -24.86 -12.12
C PHE A 574 -24.34 -24.43 -12.99
N THR A 575 -23.73 -25.35 -13.74
CA THR A 575 -22.54 -25.07 -14.57
C THR A 575 -22.93 -24.63 -15.99
N PRO A 576 -22.13 -23.79 -16.67
CA PRO A 576 -20.82 -23.26 -16.27
C PRO A 576 -20.93 -22.19 -15.16
N ALA A 577 -19.99 -22.23 -14.20
CA ALA A 577 -19.97 -21.30 -13.08
C ALA A 577 -18.54 -20.97 -12.62
N VAL A 578 -18.41 -19.82 -11.96
CA VAL A 578 -17.22 -19.44 -11.17
C VAL A 578 -17.54 -19.66 -9.70
N GLU A 579 -16.74 -20.49 -9.04
CA GLU A 579 -16.80 -20.70 -7.60
C GLU A 579 -15.87 -19.74 -6.86
N ILE A 580 -16.23 -19.38 -5.62
CA ILE A 580 -15.31 -18.86 -4.63
C ILE A 580 -14.96 -19.98 -3.64
N GLY A 581 -13.68 -20.08 -3.25
CA GLY A 581 -13.20 -21.10 -2.33
C GLY A 581 -12.08 -20.61 -1.41
N TRP A 582 -11.92 -21.29 -0.28
CA TRP A 582 -10.87 -21.03 0.71
C TRP A 582 -10.40 -22.30 1.40
N ARG A 583 -9.14 -22.32 1.78
CA ARG A 583 -8.55 -23.30 2.69
C ARG A 583 -7.44 -22.64 3.49
N LEU A 584 -7.63 -22.50 4.79
CA LEU A 584 -6.66 -21.91 5.71
C LEU A 584 -6.09 -22.97 6.66
N ALA A 585 -4.86 -22.79 7.12
CA ALA A 585 -4.28 -23.64 8.16
C ALA A 585 -5.06 -23.49 9.47
N TYR A 586 -5.12 -24.57 10.26
CA TYR A 586 -5.97 -24.69 11.45
C TYR A 586 -5.76 -23.55 12.46
N ASP A 587 -4.52 -23.13 12.69
CA ASP A 587 -4.15 -22.09 13.66
C ASP A 587 -4.71 -20.69 13.32
N PHE A 588 -5.24 -20.52 12.10
CA PHE A 588 -5.81 -19.27 11.60
C PHE A 588 -7.35 -19.31 11.54
N TRP A 589 -7.98 -20.40 11.96
CA TRP A 589 -9.43 -20.54 12.00
C TRP A 589 -10.06 -19.70 13.12
N GLY A 590 -11.33 -19.34 12.96
CA GLY A 590 -12.08 -18.57 13.96
C GLY A 590 -11.72 -17.08 14.06
N LYS A 591 -10.65 -16.62 13.39
CA LYS A 591 -10.12 -15.23 13.45
C LYS A 591 -10.75 -14.28 12.42
N GLY A 592 -11.70 -14.77 11.62
CA GLY A 592 -12.40 -13.99 10.59
C GLY A 592 -11.62 -13.77 9.29
N TYR A 593 -10.47 -14.41 9.08
CA TYR A 593 -9.67 -14.22 7.87
C TYR A 593 -10.34 -14.77 6.59
N ALA A 594 -10.97 -15.94 6.66
CA ALA A 594 -11.68 -16.51 5.51
C ALA A 594 -12.79 -15.59 4.97
N PRO A 595 -13.75 -15.10 5.77
CA PRO A 595 -14.77 -14.18 5.26
C PRO A 595 -14.19 -12.84 4.81
N GLU A 596 -13.14 -12.31 5.44
CA GLU A 596 -12.49 -11.08 5.00
C GLU A 596 -11.86 -11.22 3.61
N GLY A 597 -11.04 -12.25 3.40
CA GLY A 597 -10.43 -12.51 2.09
C GLY A 597 -11.47 -12.88 1.04
N ALA A 598 -12.53 -13.60 1.43
CA ALA A 598 -13.59 -14.01 0.51
C ALA A 598 -14.44 -12.81 0.06
N LEU A 599 -14.76 -11.86 0.95
CA LEU A 599 -15.42 -10.61 0.56
C LEU A 599 -14.57 -9.82 -0.45
N ALA A 600 -13.26 -9.74 -0.23
CA ALA A 600 -12.36 -9.06 -1.16
C ALA A 600 -12.27 -9.77 -2.52
N ALA A 601 -12.28 -11.10 -2.53
CA ALA A 601 -12.34 -11.90 -3.76
C ALA A 601 -13.69 -11.78 -4.48
N LEU A 602 -14.82 -11.73 -3.76
CA LEU A 602 -16.14 -11.43 -4.35
C LEU A 602 -16.17 -10.04 -4.97
N GLN A 603 -15.68 -9.03 -4.23
CA GLN A 603 -15.57 -7.67 -4.74
C GLN A 603 -14.73 -7.64 -6.02
N TYR A 604 -13.59 -8.33 -6.05
CA TYR A 604 -12.80 -8.50 -7.26
C TYR A 604 -13.60 -9.20 -8.38
N GLY A 605 -14.31 -10.28 -8.09
CA GLY A 605 -15.15 -10.97 -9.07
C GLY A 605 -16.23 -10.09 -9.69
N PHE A 606 -16.87 -9.23 -8.91
CA PHE A 606 -17.95 -8.35 -9.37
C PHE A 606 -17.46 -7.04 -9.98
N GLU A 607 -16.50 -6.36 -9.35
CA GLU A 607 -16.02 -5.05 -9.81
C GLU A 607 -14.95 -5.15 -10.90
N THR A 608 -14.11 -6.19 -10.86
CA THR A 608 -12.98 -6.36 -11.80
C THR A 608 -13.32 -7.35 -12.91
N LEU A 609 -13.89 -8.51 -12.57
CA LEU A 609 -14.21 -9.54 -13.58
C LEU A 609 -15.63 -9.39 -14.14
N HIS A 610 -16.44 -8.47 -13.61
CA HIS A 610 -17.81 -8.21 -14.05
C HIS A 610 -18.69 -9.46 -14.15
N LEU A 611 -18.50 -10.40 -13.21
CA LEU A 611 -19.32 -11.61 -13.14
C LEU A 611 -20.74 -11.27 -12.69
N ASP A 612 -21.77 -11.87 -13.28
CA ASP A 612 -23.15 -11.63 -12.83
C ASP A 612 -23.50 -12.40 -11.55
N LYS A 613 -22.92 -13.60 -11.40
CA LYS A 613 -23.18 -14.56 -10.33
C LYS A 613 -21.91 -15.32 -9.97
N ILE A 614 -21.68 -15.51 -8.67
CA ILE A 614 -20.62 -16.36 -8.12
C ILE A 614 -21.27 -17.41 -7.21
N VAL A 615 -20.77 -18.65 -7.26
CA VAL A 615 -21.26 -19.76 -6.45
C VAL A 615 -20.22 -20.21 -5.43
N SER A 616 -20.62 -20.98 -4.43
CA SER A 616 -19.74 -21.72 -3.53
C SER A 616 -20.50 -22.95 -3.08
N PHE A 617 -19.81 -24.07 -2.89
CA PHE A 617 -20.44 -25.30 -2.44
C PHE A 617 -19.52 -26.07 -1.50
N THR A 618 -20.13 -26.91 -0.67
CA THR A 618 -19.44 -27.81 0.26
C THR A 618 -20.37 -28.96 0.61
N THR A 619 -19.82 -30.06 1.13
CA THR A 619 -20.65 -31.13 1.71
C THR A 619 -21.58 -30.61 2.81
N VAL A 620 -22.77 -31.18 2.94
CA VAL A 620 -23.80 -30.78 3.91
C VAL A 620 -23.29 -30.72 5.36
N GLN A 621 -22.27 -31.51 5.68
CA GLN A 621 -21.71 -31.62 7.03
C GLN A 621 -20.77 -30.45 7.40
N ASN A 622 -20.29 -29.67 6.42
CA ASN A 622 -19.28 -28.63 6.64
C ASN A 622 -19.90 -27.29 7.08
N GLU A 623 -20.42 -27.27 8.30
CA GLU A 623 -21.04 -26.10 8.93
C GLU A 623 -20.11 -24.89 9.00
N ARG A 624 -18.79 -25.11 9.11
CA ARG A 624 -17.81 -24.00 9.16
C ARG A 624 -17.75 -23.25 7.83
N SER A 625 -17.73 -23.96 6.72
CA SER A 625 -17.73 -23.33 5.38
C SER A 625 -19.07 -22.65 5.08
N ARG A 626 -20.19 -23.29 5.44
CA ARG A 626 -21.55 -22.71 5.32
C ARG A 626 -21.67 -21.36 6.02
N LYS A 627 -21.19 -21.26 7.26
CA LYS A 627 -21.14 -19.99 8.02
C LYS A 627 -20.30 -18.91 7.36
N VAL A 628 -19.24 -19.26 6.62
CA VAL A 628 -18.47 -18.27 5.86
C VAL A 628 -19.27 -17.78 4.65
N MET A 629 -19.89 -18.70 3.89
CA MET A 629 -20.78 -18.35 2.76
C MET A 629 -21.90 -17.40 3.19
N GLU A 630 -22.54 -17.68 4.33
CA GLU A 630 -23.59 -16.83 4.90
C GLU A 630 -23.06 -15.46 5.31
N LYS A 631 -21.90 -15.41 6.00
CA LYS A 631 -21.27 -14.15 6.44
C LYS A 631 -20.90 -13.23 5.29
N ILE A 632 -20.52 -13.78 4.14
CA ILE A 632 -20.17 -13.00 2.95
C ILE A 632 -21.39 -12.69 2.07
N GLY A 633 -22.60 -12.99 2.55
CA GLY A 633 -23.86 -12.61 1.92
C GLY A 633 -24.38 -13.56 0.85
N MET A 634 -23.84 -14.78 0.75
CA MET A 634 -24.35 -15.79 -0.18
C MET A 634 -25.62 -16.46 0.36
N LYS A 635 -26.53 -16.81 -0.54
CA LYS A 635 -27.82 -17.45 -0.22
C LYS A 635 -27.79 -18.91 -0.63
N HIS A 636 -28.30 -19.77 0.25
CA HIS A 636 -28.55 -21.18 0.00
C HIS A 636 -29.97 -21.40 -0.51
N HIS A 637 -30.07 -22.23 -1.54
CA HIS A 637 -31.30 -22.63 -2.19
C HIS A 637 -31.34 -24.16 -2.21
N PRO A 638 -32.11 -24.83 -1.33
CA PRO A 638 -32.11 -26.30 -1.22
C PRO A 638 -32.40 -27.04 -2.53
N GLU A 639 -33.15 -26.41 -3.44
CA GLU A 639 -33.44 -26.88 -4.79
C GLU A 639 -32.21 -26.98 -5.70
N ASP A 640 -31.14 -26.24 -5.39
CA ASP A 640 -29.88 -26.23 -6.14
C ASP A 640 -28.85 -27.24 -5.59
N ASP A 641 -29.15 -27.92 -4.48
CA ASP A 641 -28.27 -28.91 -3.86
C ASP A 641 -28.09 -30.15 -4.75
N PHE A 642 -26.87 -30.67 -4.80
CA PHE A 642 -26.47 -31.70 -5.75
C PHE A 642 -25.55 -32.75 -5.12
N ASP A 643 -25.41 -33.88 -5.79
CA ASP A 643 -24.44 -34.92 -5.44
C ASP A 643 -23.16 -34.72 -6.24
N HIS A 644 -22.01 -34.68 -5.57
CA HIS A 644 -20.76 -34.29 -6.20
C HIS A 644 -20.30 -35.32 -7.24
N PRO A 645 -20.14 -34.96 -8.53
CA PRO A 645 -19.93 -35.93 -9.62
C PRO A 645 -18.68 -36.81 -9.52
N ARG A 646 -17.71 -36.40 -8.70
CA ARG A 646 -16.45 -37.13 -8.47
C ARG A 646 -16.47 -38.07 -7.26
N LEU A 647 -17.60 -38.19 -6.57
CA LEU A 647 -17.79 -39.08 -5.43
C LEU A 647 -18.89 -40.10 -5.74
N SER A 648 -18.82 -41.28 -5.12
CA SER A 648 -19.94 -42.23 -5.18
C SER A 648 -21.12 -41.69 -4.38
N LEU A 649 -22.35 -42.00 -4.79
CA LEU A 649 -23.58 -41.55 -4.11
C LEU A 649 -23.65 -42.00 -2.65
N GLU A 650 -23.02 -43.13 -2.32
CA GLU A 650 -22.94 -43.68 -0.96
C GLU A 650 -21.85 -43.01 -0.11
N HIS A 651 -20.97 -42.20 -0.71
CA HIS A 651 -19.90 -41.54 0.02
C HIS A 651 -20.51 -40.52 1.01
N PRO A 652 -20.08 -40.50 2.29
CA PRO A 652 -20.68 -39.62 3.31
C PRO A 652 -20.57 -38.13 2.95
N LEU A 653 -19.56 -37.76 2.16
CA LEU A 653 -19.34 -36.40 1.68
C LEU A 653 -19.99 -36.10 0.30
N SER A 654 -20.76 -37.03 -0.28
CA SER A 654 -21.33 -36.88 -1.64
C SER A 654 -22.27 -35.69 -1.76
N ARG A 655 -23.25 -35.58 -0.85
CA ARG A 655 -24.27 -34.55 -0.91
C ARG A 655 -23.71 -33.18 -0.55
N HIS A 656 -23.90 -32.22 -1.45
CA HIS A 656 -23.41 -30.85 -1.33
C HIS A 656 -24.55 -29.84 -1.27
N VAL A 657 -24.32 -28.77 -0.49
CA VAL A 657 -25.15 -27.57 -0.50
C VAL A 657 -24.57 -26.54 -1.48
N LEU A 658 -25.42 -25.88 -2.27
CA LEU A 658 -25.01 -24.81 -3.18
C LEU A 658 -25.44 -23.43 -2.66
N TYR A 659 -24.46 -22.55 -2.47
CA TYR A 659 -24.70 -21.14 -2.19
C TYR A 659 -24.40 -20.30 -3.43
N SER A 660 -25.11 -19.19 -3.58
CA SER A 660 -24.81 -18.22 -4.63
C SER A 660 -25.08 -16.77 -4.22
N VAL A 661 -24.43 -15.85 -4.92
CA VAL A 661 -24.67 -14.41 -4.79
C VAL A 661 -24.59 -13.75 -6.17
N ARG A 662 -25.51 -12.83 -6.45
CA ARG A 662 -25.52 -12.01 -7.66
C ARG A 662 -24.88 -10.66 -7.38
N ALA A 663 -24.30 -10.03 -8.41
CA ALA A 663 -23.66 -8.71 -8.27
C ALA A 663 -24.58 -7.66 -7.64
N GLN A 664 -25.85 -7.60 -8.06
CA GLN A 664 -26.84 -6.65 -7.51
C GLN A 664 -27.11 -6.86 -6.02
N ASP A 665 -27.23 -8.12 -5.58
CA ASP A 665 -27.42 -8.47 -4.17
C ASP A 665 -26.18 -8.08 -3.35
N PHE A 666 -24.98 -8.33 -3.87
CA PHE A 666 -23.73 -8.00 -3.19
C PHE A 666 -23.55 -6.49 -2.95
N PHE A 667 -23.84 -5.67 -3.97
CA PHE A 667 -23.71 -4.20 -3.86
C PHE A 667 -24.81 -3.57 -3.00
N SER A 668 -26.03 -4.11 -3.03
CA SER A 668 -27.13 -3.61 -2.17
C SER A 668 -26.88 -3.85 -0.68
N LEU A 669 -26.19 -4.94 -0.32
CA LEU A 669 -25.79 -5.24 1.06
C LEU A 669 -24.59 -4.40 1.54
N ASN A 670 -23.85 -3.76 0.62
CA ASN A 670 -22.66 -2.95 0.92
C ASN A 670 -22.76 -1.53 0.30
N PRO A 671 -23.72 -0.68 0.72
CA PRO A 671 -24.03 0.60 0.05
C PRO A 671 -22.94 1.67 0.15
N LYS A 672 -21.83 1.43 0.89
CA LYS A 672 -20.76 2.43 1.06
C LYS A 672 -19.92 2.70 -0.21
N LYS A 673 -20.17 2.01 -1.33
CA LYS A 673 -19.34 2.10 -2.55
C LYS A 673 -20.10 1.89 -3.88
N ALA A 674 -21.42 1.97 -3.88
CA ALA A 674 -22.20 1.98 -5.13
C ALA A 674 -22.04 3.31 -5.88
#